data_AF-A2DFR6-F1
#
_entry.id   AF-A2DFR6-F1
#
_cell.length_a   1.000
_cell.length_b   1.000
_cell.length_c   1.000
_cell.angle_alpha   90.00
_cell.angle_beta   90.00
_cell.angle_gamma   90.00
#
_symmetry.space_group_name_H-M   'P 1'
#
loop_
_entity.id
_entity.type
_entity.pdbx_description
1 polymer ?
#
loop_
_entity_poly.entity_id
_entity_poly.type
_entity_poly.pdbx_seq_one_letter_code
_entity_poly.pdbx_strand_id
1 'polypeptide(L)'
;MSRTPAAHWYSDSLANRVPYTDTVHYDPYDTSIGYGHQEITHLLDILSDPMSPKANKIKSLRLLCNIMVGRQDEAIQHKAFNVLKPFLNQPPNSLLLHSLIALTVLCDTKEHSMVLVPEIPRIVEIVHPDVEVPLRLEAAKLLRRMSEFVGPIDQFNEGKIPSALVEATAFKDSSQEFLLEMFYLLSRLTNIQKVRVPIISSQPLLEVIVKSVSNPFLRDAAVLLACNIAMDKSHHGKSALLEVGILDAVSGLLAAKEVAVRMSALSLISLLAVPKDGKELLSTMPDTADLLQKISSSDPDLYCRRAATKCRIFIAEIPFGKVIVGDVVDPSIPVPKQPESSSARSTSSEKSKKSTNQPEQLQSDKKDKVSRTQLRAEAEALLFIAAATYKRLFGSHIEIVHSLHDGIFCIDETGNVIAEDKIKQLEDEIRATIQSPNPIEFLDKNVVELTKYYLNLGLMDKVGVLKTIVNTTIPCMKLGDFIDYILEPIADTIPADKPFELHPYQNGFVLRTPTIGNSTKLIEWRNPDAQHNMFSEYTEWAKVIGVKKIADLNHKIYTRDIEDLKWTCEGLHKKKLAEIARKLVENFPKKRIVTIAGPSSSNKTTFAKLLQINLRVLGYESLVIEMDDYAQNREETPFGEDGLRDYEAITAFNLKVFGERVKKLLNGEEIPRRKFDFKTGFGSDIETERQKLGDKTFAIFEGIHGLNPELLNVIGQDLVTPIYVAPLTPLSIDATHRFPTTDLRLIRRIIRDHKYRGTSARQTIRRWTSVRLGEERNIFPYQANAQMCFNSSLVYELPVLSVHGRALLSEATIPDESEDANDEITKMITKEAKRILTLLNMFYPITSEEVPHISCIREFIGGSDLKY
;
A
#
# COMPACT_ATOMS: atom_id res chain seq x y z
N MET A 1 -54.66 9.31 -40.81
CA MET A 1 -55.40 8.21 -40.16
C MET A 1 -54.36 7.23 -39.62
N SER A 2 -53.82 7.49 -38.42
CA SER A 2 -54.32 7.05 -37.11
C SER A 2 -53.85 5.65 -36.72
N ARG A 3 -52.81 5.63 -35.87
CA ARG A 3 -52.67 4.89 -34.59
C ARG A 3 -51.39 4.06 -34.49
N THR A 4 -50.47 4.59 -33.68
CA THR A 4 -49.93 4.00 -32.42
C THR A 4 -49.21 5.15 -31.68
N PRO A 5 -48.97 5.16 -30.35
CA PRO A 5 -48.71 4.01 -29.47
C PRO A 5 -49.28 4.11 -28.02
N ALA A 6 -49.11 3.04 -27.23
CA ALA A 6 -49.29 3.05 -25.77
C ALA A 6 -47.92 2.97 -25.08
N ALA A 7 -47.49 4.08 -24.49
CA ALA A 7 -46.52 4.15 -23.41
C ALA A 7 -46.82 5.44 -22.64
N HIS A 8 -47.03 5.30 -21.35
CA HIS A 8 -47.71 6.18 -20.42
C HIS A 8 -46.77 6.07 -19.19
N TRP A 9 -46.20 7.09 -18.56
CA TRP A 9 -46.66 8.45 -18.26
C TRP A 9 -45.43 9.31 -17.94
N TYR A 10 -45.32 10.51 -18.51
CA TYR A 10 -44.69 11.70 -17.92
C TYR A 10 -45.12 12.93 -18.74
N SER A 11 -45.21 14.08 -18.05
CA SER A 11 -45.52 15.45 -18.55
C SER A 11 -47.03 15.80 -18.60
N ASP A 12 -47.52 16.95 -18.12
CA ASP A 12 -46.92 18.29 -18.10
C ASP A 12 -47.49 19.24 -17.02
N SER A 13 -46.61 20.18 -16.63
CA SER A 13 -46.77 21.61 -16.31
C SER A 13 -47.83 22.15 -15.32
N LEU A 14 -47.31 22.81 -14.28
CA LEU A 14 -47.56 24.21 -13.88
C LEU A 14 -48.84 24.90 -14.40
N ALA A 15 -49.81 25.15 -13.51
CA ALA A 15 -50.51 26.44 -13.36
C ALA A 15 -51.53 26.44 -12.18
N ASN A 16 -51.49 27.51 -11.37
CA ASN A 16 -52.57 28.08 -10.54
C ASN A 16 -52.97 27.45 -9.16
N ARG A 17 -52.41 28.03 -8.07
CA ARG A 17 -53.07 28.80 -6.95
C ARG A 17 -54.47 28.31 -6.45
N VAL A 18 -54.86 28.14 -5.17
CA VAL A 18 -54.59 28.70 -3.79
C VAL A 18 -55.28 27.75 -2.74
N PRO A 19 -55.34 28.02 -1.41
CA PRO A 19 -54.34 27.98 -0.33
C PRO A 19 -54.52 26.75 0.61
N TYR A 20 -53.46 26.33 1.32
CA TYR A 20 -53.61 25.54 2.56
C TYR A 20 -53.14 26.37 3.75
N THR A 21 -54.11 26.90 4.48
CA THR A 21 -53.96 27.25 5.90
C THR A 21 -54.15 25.97 6.70
N ASP A 22 -53.06 25.38 7.16
CA ASP A 22 -53.06 24.54 8.35
C ASP A 22 -51.70 24.71 9.02
N THR A 23 -51.73 25.31 10.21
CA THR A 23 -50.59 25.41 11.12
C THR A 23 -50.15 23.99 11.48
N VAL A 24 -49.13 23.48 10.80
CA VAL A 24 -48.42 22.28 11.22
C VAL A 24 -47.83 22.58 12.60
N HIS A 25 -48.30 21.89 13.63
CA HIS A 25 -47.64 21.87 14.92
C HIS A 25 -46.24 21.27 14.72
N TYR A 26 -45.24 22.13 14.57
CA TYR A 26 -43.85 21.75 14.47
C TYR A 26 -43.39 21.31 15.86
N ASP A 27 -43.10 20.02 16.04
CA ASP A 27 -42.36 19.57 17.22
C ASP A 27 -40.91 20.02 17.06
N PRO A 28 -40.43 21.02 17.83
CA PRO A 28 -39.06 21.51 17.70
C PRO A 28 -38.01 20.45 18.07
N TYR A 29 -38.43 19.33 18.67
CA TYR A 29 -37.57 18.23 19.08
C TYR A 29 -37.63 17.02 18.15
N ASP A 30 -38.30 17.12 17.00
CA ASP A 30 -38.30 16.03 16.03
C ASP A 30 -36.93 15.89 15.35
N THR A 31 -36.27 14.80 15.71
CA THR A 31 -34.98 14.35 15.16
C THR A 31 -35.02 13.97 13.67
N SER A 32 -36.20 13.85 13.06
CA SER A 32 -36.35 13.44 11.64
C SER A 32 -36.34 14.60 10.66
N ILE A 33 -36.37 15.85 11.16
CA ILE A 33 -36.48 17.07 10.33
C ILE A 33 -35.10 17.58 9.88
N GLY A 34 -34.20 16.68 9.50
CA GLY A 34 -32.88 17.01 8.98
C GLY A 34 -32.93 17.39 7.50
N TYR A 35 -32.92 18.69 7.18
CA TYR A 35 -32.70 19.17 5.80
C TYR A 35 -31.20 19.02 5.43
N GLY A 36 -30.73 17.81 5.10
CA GLY A 36 -29.37 17.60 4.57
C GLY A 36 -28.24 18.13 5.47
N HIS A 37 -27.36 19.01 4.95
CA HIS A 37 -26.16 19.53 5.63
C HIS A 37 -26.39 20.21 7.01
N GLN A 38 -27.62 20.41 7.48
CA GLN A 38 -27.94 20.98 8.81
C GLN A 38 -28.27 19.94 9.89
N GLU A 39 -28.16 18.64 9.59
CA GLU A 39 -28.47 17.55 10.53
C GLU A 39 -27.69 17.62 11.85
N ILE A 40 -26.39 17.95 11.82
CA ILE A 40 -25.57 17.97 13.05
C ILE A 40 -25.95 19.15 13.95
N THR A 41 -26.11 20.35 13.39
CA THR A 41 -26.49 21.55 14.15
C THR A 41 -27.83 21.36 14.85
N HIS A 42 -28.85 20.87 14.13
CA HIS A 42 -30.18 20.61 14.70
C HIS A 42 -30.13 19.62 15.87
N LEU A 43 -29.39 18.53 15.74
CA LEU A 43 -29.24 17.56 16.84
C LEU A 43 -28.50 18.16 18.04
N LEU A 44 -27.48 18.98 17.81
CA LEU A 44 -26.78 19.69 18.89
C LEU A 44 -27.68 20.72 19.58
N ASP A 45 -28.59 21.38 18.85
CA ASP A 45 -29.57 22.31 19.41
C ASP A 45 -30.56 21.58 20.32
N ILE A 46 -31.09 20.42 19.89
CA ILE A 46 -31.95 19.56 20.72
C ILE A 46 -31.23 19.14 22.01
N LEU A 47 -29.93 18.81 21.91
CA LEU A 47 -29.15 18.41 23.08
C LEU A 47 -28.90 19.56 24.05
N SER A 48 -28.65 20.76 23.50
CA SER A 48 -28.36 21.98 24.25
C SER A 48 -29.60 22.58 24.93
N ASP A 49 -30.80 22.36 24.39
CA ASP A 49 -32.03 22.91 24.96
C ASP A 49 -32.39 22.26 26.31
N PRO A 50 -32.44 23.02 27.42
CA PRO A 50 -32.87 22.52 28.72
C PRO A 50 -34.29 21.94 28.73
N MET A 51 -35.18 22.41 27.86
CA MET A 51 -36.59 22.01 27.77
C MET A 51 -36.80 20.76 26.89
N SER A 52 -35.79 20.34 26.11
CA SER A 52 -35.91 19.15 25.26
C SER A 52 -36.15 17.89 26.11
N PRO A 53 -37.17 17.07 25.78
CA PRO A 53 -37.44 15.82 26.49
C PRO A 53 -36.25 14.86 26.47
N LYS A 54 -36.08 14.09 27.55
CA LYS A 54 -34.99 13.11 27.69
C LYS A 54 -34.97 12.10 26.55
N ALA A 55 -36.13 11.64 26.08
CA ALA A 55 -36.24 10.70 24.97
C ALA A 55 -35.68 11.27 23.65
N ASN A 56 -35.99 12.54 23.35
CA ASN A 56 -35.49 13.24 22.17
C ASN A 56 -33.98 13.49 22.27
N LYS A 57 -33.45 13.80 23.46
CA LYS A 57 -31.99 13.90 23.67
C LYS A 57 -31.28 12.56 23.44
N ILE A 58 -31.83 11.45 23.94
CA ILE A 58 -31.27 10.11 23.68
C ILE A 58 -31.30 9.79 22.19
N LYS A 59 -32.44 10.03 21.52
CA LYS A 59 -32.58 9.80 20.07
C LYS A 59 -31.61 10.67 19.27
N SER A 60 -31.42 11.92 19.69
CA SER A 60 -30.48 12.84 19.06
C SER A 60 -29.04 12.40 19.23
N LEU A 61 -28.61 12.01 20.44
CA LEU A 61 -27.28 11.45 20.68
C LEU A 61 -27.02 10.20 19.83
N ARG A 62 -27.99 9.28 19.73
CA ARG A 62 -27.87 8.07 18.91
C ARG A 62 -27.68 8.39 17.44
N LEU A 63 -28.50 9.29 16.90
CA LEU A 63 -28.41 9.70 15.50
C LEU A 63 -27.09 10.45 15.25
N LEU A 64 -26.72 11.33 16.17
CA LEU A 64 -25.48 12.08 16.14
C LEU A 64 -24.26 11.14 16.09
N CYS A 65 -24.23 10.08 16.90
CA CYS A 65 -23.16 9.07 16.84
C CYS A 65 -23.02 8.41 15.47
N ASN A 66 -24.12 8.21 14.74
CA ASN A 66 -24.10 7.59 13.42
C ASN A 66 -23.63 8.55 12.33
N ILE A 67 -24.09 9.82 12.38
CA ILE A 67 -23.81 10.79 11.31
C ILE A 67 -22.46 11.53 11.49
N MET A 68 -21.90 11.55 12.71
CA MET A 68 -20.62 12.23 12.98
C MET A 68 -19.41 11.50 12.40
N VAL A 69 -19.52 10.21 12.08
CA VAL A 69 -18.41 9.45 11.48
C VAL A 69 -18.10 10.02 10.09
N GLY A 70 -16.92 10.61 9.91
CA GLY A 70 -16.53 11.33 8.69
C GLY A 70 -16.93 12.81 8.67
N ARG A 71 -17.67 13.29 9.68
CA ARG A 71 -18.15 14.69 9.83
C ARG A 71 -17.75 15.31 11.17
N GLN A 72 -16.69 14.83 11.80
CA GLN A 72 -16.24 15.30 13.12
C GLN A 72 -15.90 16.80 13.13
N ASP A 73 -15.17 17.27 12.11
CA ASP A 73 -14.79 18.69 12.04
C ASP A 73 -16.00 19.62 11.93
N GLU A 74 -17.06 19.19 11.24
CA GLU A 74 -18.33 19.94 11.16
C GLU A 74 -18.98 20.03 12.55
N ALA A 75 -19.09 18.90 13.26
CA ALA A 75 -19.59 18.88 14.63
C ALA A 75 -18.76 19.78 15.57
N ILE A 76 -17.43 19.79 15.40
CA ILE A 76 -16.52 20.61 16.19
C ILE A 76 -16.69 22.11 15.89
N GLN A 77 -16.85 22.49 14.61
CA GLN A 77 -17.20 23.86 14.21
C GLN A 77 -18.50 24.32 14.88
N HIS A 78 -19.48 23.41 15.02
CA HIS A 78 -20.72 23.64 15.75
C HIS A 78 -20.61 23.45 17.27
N LYS A 79 -19.39 23.46 17.82
CA LYS A 79 -19.10 23.41 19.26
C LYS A 79 -19.64 22.15 19.95
N ALA A 80 -19.67 21.00 19.26
CA ALA A 80 -20.18 19.75 19.82
C ALA A 80 -19.56 19.37 21.17
N PHE A 81 -18.25 19.62 21.38
CA PHE A 81 -17.62 19.39 22.69
C PHE A 81 -18.29 20.16 23.84
N ASN A 82 -18.69 21.42 23.61
CA ASN A 82 -19.35 22.22 24.63
C ASN A 82 -20.73 21.67 25.00
N VAL A 83 -21.41 21.06 24.04
CA VAL A 83 -22.73 20.45 24.21
C VAL A 83 -22.63 19.08 24.89
N LEU A 84 -21.64 18.27 24.51
CA LEU A 84 -21.52 16.87 24.94
C LEU A 84 -20.83 16.71 26.30
N LYS A 85 -19.81 17.52 26.61
CA LYS A 85 -19.06 17.43 27.87
C LYS A 85 -19.95 17.44 29.13
N PRO A 86 -20.96 18.34 29.25
CA PRO A 86 -21.85 18.34 30.42
C PRO A 86 -22.56 17.01 30.68
N PHE A 87 -22.80 16.19 29.65
CA PHE A 87 -23.44 14.89 29.81
C PHE A 87 -22.56 13.84 30.51
N LEU A 88 -21.25 14.05 30.63
CA LEU A 88 -20.36 13.20 31.45
C LEU A 88 -20.74 13.19 32.95
N ASN A 89 -21.44 14.23 33.40
CA ASN A 89 -21.93 14.36 34.79
C ASN A 89 -23.31 13.73 35.00
N GLN A 90 -23.91 13.11 33.97
CA GLN A 90 -25.17 12.37 34.13
C GLN A 90 -24.97 11.12 35.01
N PRO A 91 -26.02 10.68 35.74
CA PRO A 91 -25.97 9.37 36.39
C PRO A 91 -25.90 8.25 35.33
N PRO A 92 -25.52 7.02 35.72
CA PRO A 92 -25.48 5.85 34.82
C PRO A 92 -26.81 5.65 34.08
N ASN A 93 -26.88 6.10 32.82
CA ASN A 93 -28.06 6.04 31.99
C ASN A 93 -27.71 6.17 30.50
N SER A 94 -28.70 6.05 29.63
CA SER A 94 -28.49 6.12 28.17
C SER A 94 -27.95 7.46 27.67
N LEU A 95 -28.16 8.58 28.36
CA LEU A 95 -27.55 9.87 27.97
C LEU A 95 -26.04 9.82 28.18
N LEU A 96 -25.59 9.32 29.34
CA LEU A 96 -24.16 9.15 29.61
C LEU A 96 -23.52 8.20 28.60
N LEU A 97 -24.16 7.05 28.34
CA LEU A 97 -23.66 6.03 27.42
C LEU A 97 -23.42 6.59 26.01
N HIS A 98 -24.44 7.21 25.41
CA HIS A 98 -24.29 7.71 24.04
C HIS A 98 -23.43 8.99 23.97
N SER A 99 -23.28 9.72 25.08
CA SER A 99 -22.32 10.83 25.14
C SER A 99 -20.88 10.34 25.16
N LEU A 100 -20.57 9.24 25.85
CA LEU A 100 -19.24 8.60 25.79
C LEU A 100 -18.90 8.14 24.38
N ILE A 101 -19.86 7.53 23.67
CA ILE A 101 -19.70 7.11 22.28
C ILE A 101 -19.46 8.34 21.38
N ALA A 102 -20.30 9.36 21.50
CA ALA A 102 -20.19 10.60 20.73
C ALA A 102 -18.84 11.29 20.94
N LEU A 103 -18.37 11.39 22.19
CA LEU A 103 -17.08 11.99 22.53
C LEU A 103 -15.90 11.15 22.03
N THR A 104 -16.02 9.83 22.03
CA THR A 104 -15.01 8.93 21.45
C THR A 104 -14.86 9.18 19.95
N VAL A 105 -15.98 9.34 19.22
CA VAL A 105 -15.98 9.65 17.79
C VAL A 105 -15.33 11.00 17.49
N LEU A 106 -15.55 12.01 18.34
CA LEU A 106 -14.95 13.36 18.15
C LEU A 106 -13.43 13.40 18.43
N CYS A 107 -12.91 12.49 19.24
CA CYS A 107 -11.47 12.39 19.53
C CYS A 107 -10.71 11.74 18.36
N ASP A 108 -10.33 12.55 17.37
CA ASP A 108 -9.58 12.11 16.19
C ASP A 108 -8.24 12.82 15.96
N THR A 109 -7.96 13.87 16.74
CA THR A 109 -6.70 14.61 16.71
C THR A 109 -6.21 14.89 18.13
N LYS A 110 -4.96 15.33 18.26
CA LYS A 110 -4.40 15.77 19.54
C LYS A 110 -5.16 16.95 20.10
N GLU A 111 -5.50 17.93 19.29
CA GLU A 111 -6.25 19.12 19.68
C GLU A 111 -7.63 18.74 20.24
N HIS A 112 -8.32 17.77 19.61
CA HIS A 112 -9.63 17.31 20.05
C HIS A 112 -9.55 16.60 21.41
N SER A 113 -8.58 15.70 21.58
CA SER A 113 -8.38 15.01 22.85
C SER A 113 -7.94 15.95 23.97
N MET A 114 -7.19 17.02 23.67
CA MET A 114 -6.81 18.05 24.66
C MET A 114 -8.03 18.74 25.29
N VAL A 115 -9.15 18.87 24.58
CA VAL A 115 -10.40 19.48 25.11
C VAL A 115 -11.02 18.63 26.23
N LEU A 116 -10.81 17.32 26.20
CA LEU A 116 -11.35 16.36 27.17
C LEU A 116 -10.39 16.02 28.31
N VAL A 117 -9.13 16.45 28.24
CA VAL A 117 -8.13 16.21 29.31
C VAL A 117 -8.64 16.56 30.71
N PRO A 118 -9.32 17.70 30.94
CA PRO A 118 -9.86 18.03 32.27
C PRO A 118 -10.91 17.04 32.78
N GLU A 119 -11.54 16.27 31.89
CA GLU A 119 -12.62 15.32 32.22
C GLU A 119 -12.11 13.92 32.55
N ILE A 120 -10.81 13.64 32.39
CA ILE A 120 -10.21 12.33 32.67
C ILE A 120 -10.60 11.79 34.06
N PRO A 121 -10.52 12.57 35.17
CA PRO A 121 -10.90 12.06 36.49
C PRO A 121 -12.34 11.55 36.52
N ARG A 122 -13.27 12.29 35.91
CA ARG A 122 -14.69 11.92 35.83
C ARG A 122 -14.90 10.67 34.98
N ILE A 123 -14.20 10.54 33.86
CA ILE A 123 -14.33 9.37 32.98
C ILE A 123 -13.74 8.12 33.68
N VAL A 124 -12.68 8.27 34.47
CA VAL A 124 -12.09 7.19 35.27
C VAL A 124 -13.05 6.68 36.35
N GLU A 125 -13.88 7.54 36.95
CA GLU A 125 -14.94 7.09 37.88
C GLU A 125 -15.95 6.16 37.18
N ILE A 126 -16.18 6.32 35.87
CA ILE A 126 -17.15 5.52 35.11
C ILE A 126 -16.64 4.11 34.84
N VAL A 127 -15.31 3.88 34.82
CA VAL A 127 -14.76 2.53 34.63
C VAL A 127 -14.82 1.66 35.90
N HIS A 128 -15.19 2.26 37.04
CA HIS A 128 -15.27 1.59 38.34
C HIS A 128 -16.14 0.32 38.31
N PRO A 129 -15.78 -0.75 39.04
CA PRO A 129 -16.52 -2.02 39.03
C PRO A 129 -18.02 -1.95 39.30
N ASP A 130 -18.45 -1.01 40.16
CA ASP A 130 -19.86 -0.81 40.52
C ASP A 130 -20.73 -0.19 39.42
N VAL A 131 -20.12 0.25 38.30
CA VAL A 131 -20.83 0.83 37.16
C VAL A 131 -21.24 -0.28 36.17
N GLU A 132 -22.38 -0.11 35.51
CA GLU A 132 -22.85 -1.08 34.52
C GLU A 132 -21.85 -1.30 33.37
N VAL A 133 -21.69 -2.55 32.93
CA VAL A 133 -20.69 -2.99 31.94
C VAL A 133 -20.68 -2.14 30.64
N PRO A 134 -21.83 -1.78 30.02
CA PRO A 134 -21.80 -0.97 28.80
C PRO A 134 -21.15 0.40 28.99
N LEU A 135 -21.39 1.05 30.14
CA LEU A 135 -20.80 2.35 30.47
C LEU A 135 -19.31 2.25 30.74
N ARG A 136 -18.90 1.21 31.49
CA ARG A 136 -17.48 0.92 31.75
C ARG A 136 -16.72 0.74 30.44
N LEU A 137 -17.28 -0.03 29.51
CA LEU A 137 -16.67 -0.28 28.20
C LEU A 137 -16.50 1.01 27.37
N GLU A 138 -17.56 1.81 27.23
CA GLU A 138 -17.49 3.04 26.44
C GLU A 138 -16.59 4.10 27.10
N ALA A 139 -16.52 4.15 28.42
CA ALA A 139 -15.54 4.98 29.13
C ALA A 139 -14.10 4.52 28.91
N ALA A 140 -13.85 3.20 28.94
CA ALA A 140 -12.53 2.64 28.64
C ALA A 140 -12.09 2.95 27.20
N LYS A 141 -12.98 2.82 26.22
CA LYS A 141 -12.73 3.21 24.82
C LYS A 141 -12.36 4.68 24.69
N LEU A 142 -13.09 5.57 25.35
CA LEU A 142 -12.82 7.01 25.34
C LEU A 142 -11.43 7.31 25.93
N LEU A 143 -11.12 6.76 27.11
CA LEU A 143 -9.81 6.94 27.75
C LEU A 143 -8.67 6.39 26.88
N ARG A 144 -8.84 5.19 26.33
CA ARG A 144 -7.89 4.58 25.39
C ARG A 144 -7.68 5.49 24.20
N ARG A 145 -8.74 5.97 23.54
CA ARG A 145 -8.68 6.87 22.39
C ARG A 145 -7.96 8.18 22.72
N MET A 146 -8.29 8.81 23.84
CA MET A 146 -7.61 10.03 24.30
C MET A 146 -6.11 9.78 24.50
N SER A 147 -5.74 8.68 25.14
CA SER A 147 -4.34 8.33 25.40
C SER A 147 -3.51 8.11 24.13
N GLU A 148 -4.13 7.78 22.98
CA GLU A 148 -3.46 7.67 21.67
C GLU A 148 -2.87 9.00 21.19
N PHE A 149 -3.54 10.12 21.50
CA PHE A 149 -3.17 11.42 20.95
C PHE A 149 -2.45 12.33 21.93
N VAL A 150 -2.89 12.38 23.19
CA VAL A 150 -2.27 13.27 24.20
C VAL A 150 -1.17 12.60 24.99
N GLY A 151 -1.09 11.27 24.96
CA GLY A 151 -0.05 10.51 25.63
C GLY A 151 -0.15 10.58 27.17
N PRO A 152 0.93 10.22 27.87
CA PRO A 152 0.98 10.02 29.32
C PRO A 152 1.02 11.33 30.15
N ILE A 153 -0.01 12.17 30.03
CA ILE A 153 -0.10 13.48 30.70
C ILE A 153 -0.43 13.40 32.20
N ASP A 154 -0.23 14.49 32.94
CA ASP A 154 -0.41 14.57 34.40
C ASP A 154 -1.79 14.13 34.90
N GLN A 155 -2.86 14.40 34.14
CA GLN A 155 -4.23 14.01 34.51
C GLN A 155 -4.43 12.49 34.58
N PHE A 156 -3.61 11.68 33.91
CA PHE A 156 -3.62 10.22 34.09
C PHE A 156 -2.85 9.77 35.34
N ASN A 157 -2.05 10.65 35.94
CA ASN A 157 -1.00 10.33 36.90
C ASN A 157 -1.21 10.93 38.29
N GLU A 158 -2.20 11.82 38.42
CA GLU A 158 -2.50 12.55 39.64
C GLU A 158 -3.52 11.81 40.52
N GLY A 159 -3.39 12.01 41.83
CA GLY A 159 -4.32 11.49 42.83
C GLY A 159 -4.50 9.97 42.78
N LYS A 160 -5.77 9.53 42.82
CA LYS A 160 -6.16 8.10 42.84
C LYS A 160 -6.39 7.49 41.46
N ILE A 161 -6.16 8.24 40.38
CA ILE A 161 -6.49 7.81 39.01
C ILE A 161 -5.72 6.55 38.61
N PRO A 162 -4.38 6.49 38.79
CA PRO A 162 -3.63 5.27 38.49
C PRO A 162 -4.16 4.02 39.21
N SER A 163 -4.42 4.12 40.52
CA SER A 163 -4.94 3.02 41.32
C SER A 163 -6.36 2.62 40.90
N ALA A 164 -7.22 3.58 40.54
CA ALA A 164 -8.58 3.31 40.11
C ALA A 164 -8.61 2.57 38.76
N LEU A 165 -7.75 2.95 37.82
CA LEU A 165 -7.61 2.23 36.54
C LEU A 165 -7.14 0.79 36.75
N VAL A 166 -6.19 0.58 37.66
CA VAL A 166 -5.69 -0.75 38.03
C VAL A 166 -6.78 -1.58 38.70
N GLU A 167 -7.50 -1.03 39.67
CA GLU A 167 -8.60 -1.70 40.37
C GLU A 167 -9.72 -2.10 39.40
N ALA A 168 -10.13 -1.17 38.51
CA ALA A 168 -11.12 -1.43 37.48
C ALA A 168 -10.72 -2.56 36.53
N THR A 169 -9.43 -2.63 36.16
CA THR A 169 -8.89 -3.68 35.26
C THR A 169 -8.72 -5.02 35.98
N ALA A 170 -8.38 -4.99 37.28
CA ALA A 170 -8.19 -6.18 38.10
C ALA A 170 -9.51 -6.88 38.48
N PHE A 171 -10.65 -6.22 38.26
CA PHE A 171 -11.94 -6.75 38.64
C PHE A 171 -12.30 -8.03 37.89
N LYS A 172 -12.62 -9.09 38.65
CA LYS A 172 -12.78 -10.47 38.16
C LYS A 172 -13.88 -10.63 37.10
N ASP A 173 -14.96 -9.87 37.21
CA ASP A 173 -16.13 -9.99 36.32
C ASP A 173 -16.09 -8.97 35.17
N SER A 174 -14.91 -8.43 34.84
CA SER A 174 -14.72 -7.56 33.69
C SER A 174 -14.89 -8.34 32.37
N SER A 175 -15.62 -7.77 31.41
CA SER A 175 -15.79 -8.37 30.08
C SER A 175 -14.47 -8.38 29.30
N GLN A 176 -14.35 -9.28 28.33
CA GLN A 176 -13.14 -9.36 27.51
C GLN A 176 -12.92 -8.08 26.69
N GLU A 177 -13.99 -7.50 26.15
CA GLU A 177 -13.95 -6.24 25.40
C GLU A 177 -13.44 -5.08 26.27
N PHE A 178 -13.85 -5.04 27.54
CA PHE A 178 -13.38 -4.02 28.48
C PHE A 178 -11.89 -4.21 28.79
N LEU A 179 -11.47 -5.45 29.08
CA LEU A 179 -10.07 -5.76 29.36
C LEU A 179 -9.15 -5.43 28.18
N LEU A 180 -9.61 -5.64 26.94
CA LEU A 180 -8.86 -5.30 25.74
C LEU A 180 -8.53 -3.81 25.69
N GLU A 181 -9.53 -2.95 25.89
CA GLU A 181 -9.37 -1.49 25.90
C GLU A 181 -8.46 -1.04 27.06
N MET A 182 -8.67 -1.60 28.24
CA MET A 182 -7.88 -1.27 29.43
C MET A 182 -6.42 -1.71 29.31
N PHE A 183 -6.12 -2.87 28.72
CA PHE A 183 -4.74 -3.29 28.48
C PHE A 183 -4.02 -2.35 27.53
N TYR A 184 -4.68 -1.92 26.45
CA TYR A 184 -4.10 -0.96 25.51
C TYR A 184 -3.91 0.44 26.12
N LEU A 185 -4.84 0.88 26.97
CA LEU A 185 -4.72 2.12 27.74
C LEU A 185 -3.55 2.04 28.71
N LEU A 186 -3.53 1.04 29.60
CA LEU A 186 -2.48 0.87 30.58
C LEU A 186 -1.11 0.72 29.91
N SER A 187 -1.01 -0.04 28.83
CA SER A 187 0.22 -0.23 28.06
C SER A 187 0.84 1.11 27.62
N ARG A 188 0.00 2.05 27.14
CA ARG A 188 0.44 3.40 26.75
C ARG A 188 0.89 4.23 27.94
N LEU A 189 0.21 4.10 29.08
CA LEU A 189 0.51 4.84 30.31
C LEU A 189 1.67 4.22 31.13
N THR A 190 2.08 2.97 30.83
CA THR A 190 3.06 2.21 31.63
C THR A 190 4.46 2.86 31.64
N ASN A 191 4.75 3.80 30.73
CA ASN A 191 6.00 4.57 30.75
C ASN A 191 6.12 5.56 31.93
N ILE A 192 5.03 5.80 32.65
CA ILE A 192 4.98 6.71 33.79
C ILE A 192 5.16 5.90 35.08
N GLN A 193 6.14 6.28 35.90
CA GLN A 193 6.40 5.57 37.16
C GLN A 193 5.18 5.55 38.10
N LYS A 194 4.43 6.67 38.19
CA LYS A 194 3.21 6.78 39.01
C LYS A 194 2.07 5.84 38.59
N VAL A 195 2.04 5.41 37.33
CA VAL A 195 1.08 4.41 36.81
C VAL A 195 1.64 3.01 36.90
N ARG A 196 2.93 2.86 36.60
CA ARG A 196 3.63 1.58 36.61
C ARG A 196 3.67 0.94 38.01
N VAL A 197 3.93 1.72 39.06
CA VAL A 197 4.04 1.18 40.43
C VAL A 197 2.73 0.52 40.89
N PRO A 198 1.55 1.17 40.79
CA PRO A 198 0.28 0.52 41.08
C PRO A 198 0.01 -0.77 40.28
N ILE A 199 0.41 -0.82 39.00
CA ILE A 199 0.28 -2.03 38.18
C ILE A 199 1.14 -3.16 38.74
N ILE A 200 2.42 -2.88 39.01
CA ILE A 200 3.38 -3.87 39.55
C ILE A 200 2.95 -4.37 40.92
N SER A 201 2.43 -3.50 41.78
CA SER A 201 2.00 -3.86 43.14
C SER A 201 0.64 -4.57 43.20
N SER A 202 -0.11 -4.64 42.10
CA SER A 202 -1.44 -5.27 42.06
C SER A 202 -1.35 -6.72 41.58
N GLN A 203 -1.16 -7.64 42.52
CA GLN A 203 -1.19 -9.08 42.23
C GLN A 203 -2.46 -9.51 41.48
N PRO A 204 -3.69 -9.06 41.84
CA PRO A 204 -4.89 -9.42 41.09
C PRO A 204 -4.85 -9.01 39.61
N LEU A 205 -4.32 -7.83 39.28
CA LEU A 205 -4.16 -7.39 37.90
C LEU A 205 -3.15 -8.27 37.15
N LEU A 206 -2.01 -8.56 37.78
CA LEU A 206 -0.99 -9.41 37.18
C LEU A 206 -1.53 -10.82 36.88
N GLU A 207 -2.33 -11.40 37.78
CA GLU A 207 -3.01 -12.67 37.55
C GLU A 207 -4.02 -12.61 36.39
N VAL A 208 -4.74 -11.48 36.22
CA VAL A 208 -5.64 -11.24 35.09
C VAL A 208 -4.84 -11.18 33.77
N ILE A 209 -3.67 -10.53 33.76
CA ILE A 209 -2.77 -10.50 32.60
C ILE A 209 -2.31 -11.91 32.24
N VAL A 210 -1.83 -12.70 33.21
CA VAL A 210 -1.37 -14.09 33.01
C VAL A 210 -2.48 -14.94 32.40
N LYS A 211 -3.69 -14.91 32.96
CA LYS A 211 -4.84 -15.66 32.43
C LYS A 211 -5.21 -15.22 31.01
N SER A 212 -5.02 -13.94 30.69
CA SER A 212 -5.35 -13.37 29.39
C SER A 212 -4.39 -13.76 28.27
N VAL A 213 -3.15 -14.15 28.57
CA VAL A 213 -2.15 -14.62 27.57
C VAL A 213 -2.66 -15.85 26.80
N SER A 214 -3.37 -16.74 27.48
CA SER A 214 -3.93 -17.95 26.87
C SER A 214 -5.16 -17.67 25.99
N ASN A 215 -5.86 -16.54 26.19
CA ASN A 215 -7.04 -16.18 25.42
C ASN A 215 -6.63 -15.49 24.09
N PRO A 216 -6.90 -16.08 22.91
CA PRO A 216 -6.54 -15.48 21.62
C PRO A 216 -7.07 -14.05 21.40
N PHE A 217 -8.21 -13.69 21.98
CA PHE A 217 -8.80 -12.35 21.86
C PHE A 217 -8.03 -11.29 22.66
N LEU A 218 -7.43 -11.66 23.80
CA LEU A 218 -6.72 -10.73 24.70
C LEU A 218 -5.20 -10.85 24.63
N ARG A 219 -4.68 -11.95 24.07
CA ARG A 219 -3.27 -12.35 24.11
C ARG A 219 -2.33 -11.22 23.76
N ASP A 220 -2.52 -10.59 22.60
CA ASP A 220 -1.57 -9.60 22.09
C ASP A 220 -1.53 -8.35 22.98
N ALA A 221 -2.69 -7.90 23.46
CA ALA A 221 -2.78 -6.77 24.39
C ALA A 221 -2.18 -7.12 25.76
N ALA A 222 -2.41 -8.33 26.27
CA ALA A 222 -1.85 -8.81 27.53
C ALA A 222 -0.32 -8.95 27.46
N VAL A 223 0.22 -9.53 26.40
CA VAL A 223 1.67 -9.66 26.17
C VAL A 223 2.32 -8.29 25.98
N LEU A 224 1.67 -7.37 25.26
CA LEU A 224 2.17 -5.99 25.10
C LEU A 224 2.26 -5.26 26.45
N LEU A 225 1.21 -5.34 27.28
CA LEU A 225 1.22 -4.74 28.62
C LEU A 225 2.31 -5.38 29.49
N ALA A 226 2.44 -6.71 29.48
CA ALA A 226 3.48 -7.43 30.22
C ALA A 226 4.89 -7.02 29.76
N CYS A 227 5.14 -6.86 28.45
CA CYS A 227 6.40 -6.35 27.93
C CYS A 227 6.71 -4.95 28.48
N ASN A 228 5.74 -4.04 28.48
CA ASN A 228 5.94 -2.67 28.98
C ASN A 228 6.20 -2.63 30.49
N ILE A 229 5.56 -3.53 31.26
CA ILE A 229 5.86 -3.72 32.69
C ILE A 229 7.29 -4.27 32.85
N ALA A 230 7.69 -5.26 32.04
CA ALA A 230 9.01 -5.89 32.09
C ALA A 230 10.14 -4.96 31.62
N MET A 231 9.87 -3.94 30.80
CA MET A 231 10.84 -2.90 30.40
C MET A 231 11.26 -1.99 31.56
N ASP A 232 10.69 -2.17 32.75
CA ASP A 232 11.11 -1.44 33.94
C ASP A 232 12.60 -1.63 34.26
N LYS A 233 13.29 -0.49 34.46
CA LYS A 233 14.74 -0.45 34.72
C LYS A 233 15.09 -0.97 36.12
N SER A 234 14.16 -0.90 37.08
CA SER A 234 14.40 -1.36 38.46
C SER A 234 14.22 -2.87 38.64
N HIS A 235 13.92 -3.60 37.56
CA HIS A 235 13.61 -5.04 37.55
C HIS A 235 12.38 -5.47 38.38
N HIS A 236 11.79 -4.61 39.22
CA HIS A 236 10.58 -4.92 40.00
C HIS A 236 9.43 -5.44 39.13
N GLY A 237 9.20 -4.84 37.96
CA GLY A 237 8.16 -5.30 37.04
C GLY A 237 8.43 -6.70 36.50
N LYS A 238 9.71 -7.05 36.27
CA LYS A 238 10.10 -8.41 35.86
C LYS A 238 9.88 -9.39 37.01
N SER A 239 10.34 -9.06 38.22
CA SER A 239 10.16 -9.90 39.40
C SER A 239 8.68 -10.17 39.71
N ALA A 240 7.83 -9.14 39.72
CA ALA A 240 6.40 -9.29 39.99
C ALA A 240 5.70 -10.18 38.94
N LEU A 241 6.06 -10.03 37.66
CA LEU A 241 5.55 -10.89 36.60
C LEU A 241 6.03 -12.35 36.73
N LEU A 242 7.28 -12.56 37.15
CA LEU A 242 7.82 -13.90 37.42
C LEU A 242 7.10 -14.57 38.60
N GLU A 243 6.85 -13.83 39.68
CA GLU A 243 6.15 -14.32 40.88
C GLU A 243 4.73 -14.84 40.59
N VAL A 244 4.01 -14.21 39.64
CA VAL A 244 2.66 -14.65 39.24
C VAL A 244 2.67 -15.73 38.13
N GLY A 245 3.83 -16.26 37.75
CA GLY A 245 3.93 -17.36 36.79
C GLY A 245 3.70 -16.96 35.32
N ILE A 246 4.04 -15.73 34.91
CA ILE A 246 3.86 -15.30 33.51
C ILE A 246 4.63 -16.19 32.51
N LEU A 247 5.76 -16.76 32.95
CA LEU A 247 6.61 -17.57 32.08
C LEU A 247 5.90 -18.86 31.67
N ASP A 248 5.12 -19.48 32.54
CA ASP A 248 4.34 -20.69 32.23
C ASP A 248 3.31 -20.39 31.13
N ALA A 249 2.61 -19.25 31.24
CA ALA A 249 1.61 -18.83 30.27
C ALA A 249 2.22 -18.50 28.91
N VAL A 250 3.38 -17.82 28.88
CA VAL A 250 4.00 -17.38 27.62
C VAL A 250 4.85 -18.47 26.96
N SER A 251 5.45 -19.39 27.72
CA SER A 251 6.30 -20.45 27.15
C SER A 251 5.50 -21.44 26.32
N GLY A 252 4.24 -21.71 26.69
CA GLY A 252 3.32 -22.51 25.87
C GLY A 252 3.07 -21.93 24.48
N LEU A 253 3.27 -20.62 24.29
CA LEU A 253 3.12 -19.94 23.00
C LEU A 253 4.31 -20.14 22.06
N LEU A 254 5.46 -20.62 22.55
CA LEU A 254 6.63 -20.92 21.71
C LEU A 254 6.34 -22.01 20.68
N ALA A 255 5.41 -22.92 20.97
CA ALA A 255 4.98 -23.97 20.04
C ALA A 255 3.87 -23.53 19.07
N ALA A 256 3.42 -22.27 19.13
CA ALA A 256 2.34 -21.77 18.26
C ALA A 256 2.71 -21.84 16.78
N LYS A 257 1.72 -22.08 15.90
CA LYS A 257 1.94 -22.14 14.45
C LYS A 257 2.19 -20.75 13.85
N GLU A 258 1.56 -19.73 14.43
CA GLU A 258 1.63 -18.35 14.00
C GLU A 258 2.96 -17.70 14.41
N VAL A 259 3.70 -17.16 13.43
CA VAL A 259 4.98 -16.47 13.65
C VAL A 259 4.82 -15.29 14.62
N ALA A 260 3.76 -14.49 14.46
CA ALA A 260 3.51 -13.32 15.31
C ALA A 260 3.35 -13.72 16.79
N VAL A 261 2.67 -14.83 17.08
CA VAL A 261 2.46 -15.32 18.44
C VAL A 261 3.78 -15.77 19.06
N ARG A 262 4.60 -16.53 18.31
CA ARG A 262 5.94 -16.93 18.77
C ARG A 262 6.84 -15.73 19.01
N MET A 263 6.83 -14.73 18.12
CA MET A 263 7.65 -13.53 18.23
C MET A 263 7.28 -12.68 19.46
N SER A 264 5.98 -12.51 19.71
CA SER A 264 5.48 -11.82 20.92
C SER A 264 5.93 -12.55 22.20
N ALA A 265 5.85 -13.88 22.21
CA ALA A 265 6.31 -14.70 23.33
C ALA A 265 7.82 -14.58 23.57
N LEU A 266 8.63 -14.72 22.51
CA LEU A 266 10.08 -14.59 22.55
C LEU A 266 10.52 -13.20 23.03
N SER A 267 9.80 -12.15 22.63
CA SER A 267 10.07 -10.77 23.06
C SER A 267 9.91 -10.61 24.57
N LEU A 268 8.79 -11.10 25.13
CA LEU A 268 8.56 -11.05 26.58
C LEU A 268 9.55 -11.94 27.35
N ILE A 269 9.79 -13.17 26.89
CA ILE A 269 10.78 -14.09 27.49
C ILE A 269 12.15 -13.43 27.52
N SER A 270 12.57 -12.74 26.45
CA SER A 270 13.88 -12.07 26.41
C SER A 270 14.03 -10.96 27.46
N LEU A 271 12.93 -10.27 27.81
CA LEU A 271 12.93 -9.25 28.86
C LEU A 271 12.97 -9.89 30.26
N LEU A 272 12.23 -10.98 30.45
CA LEU A 272 12.15 -11.71 31.71
C LEU A 272 13.40 -12.56 31.99
N ALA A 273 14.15 -12.93 30.95
CA ALA A 273 15.42 -13.65 31.04
C ALA A 273 16.61 -12.76 31.46
N VAL A 274 16.40 -11.46 31.68
CA VAL A 274 17.47 -10.55 32.14
C VAL A 274 17.86 -10.78 33.61
N PRO A 275 16.93 -10.76 34.59
CA PRO A 275 17.24 -11.06 35.99
C PRO A 275 17.64 -12.52 36.20
N LYS A 276 18.40 -12.79 37.27
CA LYS A 276 18.88 -14.12 37.63
C LYS A 276 17.73 -15.12 37.80
N ASP A 277 16.69 -14.74 38.54
CA ASP A 277 15.54 -15.62 38.83
C ASP A 277 14.81 -16.06 37.54
N GLY A 278 14.70 -15.17 36.56
CA GLY A 278 14.12 -15.51 35.26
C GLY A 278 14.95 -16.51 34.47
N LYS A 279 16.29 -16.41 34.53
CA LYS A 279 17.20 -17.39 33.92
C LYS A 279 17.10 -18.76 34.60
N GLU A 280 17.03 -18.78 35.93
CA GLU A 280 16.88 -20.01 36.71
C GLU A 280 15.54 -20.70 36.42
N LEU A 281 14.44 -19.94 36.38
CA LEU A 281 13.12 -20.46 35.99
C LEU A 281 13.16 -21.02 34.57
N LEU A 282 13.62 -20.26 33.57
CA LEU A 282 13.72 -20.75 32.19
C LEU A 282 14.61 -21.99 32.02
N SER A 283 15.63 -22.16 32.87
CA SER A 283 16.52 -23.34 32.85
C SER A 283 15.87 -24.60 33.44
N THR A 284 14.82 -24.44 34.23
CA THR A 284 14.13 -25.54 34.92
C THR A 284 12.75 -25.87 34.33
N MET A 285 12.24 -24.99 33.46
CA MET A 285 10.97 -25.20 32.76
C MET A 285 11.06 -26.37 31.76
N PRO A 286 10.10 -27.30 31.77
CA PRO A 286 10.02 -28.40 30.81
C PRO A 286 9.91 -27.90 29.36
N ASP A 287 10.62 -28.55 28.44
CA ASP A 287 10.58 -28.34 26.98
C ASP A 287 10.98 -26.94 26.48
N THR A 288 11.11 -25.93 27.35
CA THR A 288 11.42 -24.54 26.94
C THR A 288 12.79 -24.45 26.28
N ALA A 289 13.82 -25.10 26.83
CA ALA A 289 15.16 -25.10 26.24
C ALA A 289 15.18 -25.76 24.84
N ASP A 290 14.47 -26.88 24.68
CA ASP A 290 14.36 -27.60 23.42
C ASP A 290 13.55 -26.82 22.37
N LEU A 291 12.47 -26.16 22.78
CA LEU A 291 11.68 -25.28 21.93
C LEU A 291 12.50 -24.08 21.48
N LEU A 292 13.25 -23.43 22.37
CA LEU A 292 14.16 -22.33 22.01
C LEU A 292 15.27 -22.81 21.07
N GLN A 293 15.83 -24.01 21.29
CA GLN A 293 16.82 -24.61 20.38
C GLN A 293 16.21 -24.84 19.00
N LYS A 294 15.03 -25.48 18.94
CA LYS A 294 14.31 -25.75 17.70
C LYS A 294 13.97 -24.48 16.94
N ILE A 295 13.44 -23.47 17.63
CA ILE A 295 13.14 -22.16 17.04
C ILE A 295 14.42 -21.52 16.53
N SER A 296 15.48 -21.42 17.35
CA SER A 296 16.73 -20.75 16.95
C SER A 296 17.39 -21.36 15.70
N SER A 297 17.24 -22.68 15.51
CA SER A 297 17.87 -23.43 14.41
C SER A 297 17.00 -23.57 13.17
N SER A 298 15.67 -23.68 13.32
CA SER A 298 14.79 -24.18 12.26
C SER A 298 13.49 -23.41 12.06
N ASP A 299 13.20 -22.37 12.85
CA ASP A 299 11.99 -21.55 12.63
C ASP A 299 12.04 -20.93 11.22
N PRO A 300 10.95 -20.94 10.43
CA PRO A 300 10.93 -20.33 9.10
C PRO A 300 11.18 -18.81 9.13
N ASP A 301 10.87 -18.13 10.23
CA ASP A 301 11.04 -16.69 10.40
C ASP A 301 12.40 -16.32 11.00
N LEU A 302 13.12 -15.39 10.36
CA LEU A 302 14.47 -15.00 10.78
C LEU A 302 14.47 -14.27 12.14
N TYR A 303 13.44 -13.48 12.44
CA TYR A 303 13.38 -12.72 13.68
C TYR A 303 13.11 -13.62 14.87
N CYS A 304 12.23 -14.61 14.72
CA CYS A 304 12.02 -15.68 15.70
C CYS A 304 13.32 -16.44 15.97
N ARG A 305 14.08 -16.81 14.92
CA ARG A 305 15.39 -17.46 15.10
C ARG A 305 16.34 -16.61 15.95
N ARG A 306 16.48 -15.32 15.61
CA ARG A 306 17.36 -14.38 16.34
C ARG A 306 16.91 -14.16 17.79
N ALA A 307 15.61 -13.95 18.01
CA ALA A 307 15.06 -13.72 19.35
C ALA A 307 15.21 -14.97 20.24
N ALA A 308 15.01 -16.17 19.69
CA ALA A 308 15.26 -17.42 20.40
C ALA A 308 16.74 -17.62 20.73
N THR A 309 17.66 -17.33 19.80
CA THR A 309 19.10 -17.33 20.08
C THR A 309 19.44 -16.38 21.24
N LYS A 310 18.88 -15.17 21.24
CA LYS A 310 19.09 -14.20 22.32
C LYS A 310 18.60 -14.72 23.68
N CYS A 311 17.43 -15.35 23.73
CA CYS A 311 16.93 -15.99 24.96
C CYS A 311 17.87 -17.10 25.45
N ARG A 312 18.39 -17.93 24.54
CA ARG A 312 19.37 -18.97 24.87
C ARG A 312 20.67 -18.39 25.40
N ILE A 313 21.16 -17.29 24.83
CA ILE A 313 22.35 -16.58 25.35
C ILE A 313 22.11 -16.13 26.79
N PHE A 314 20.96 -15.51 27.10
CA PHE A 314 20.66 -15.09 28.47
C PHE A 314 20.60 -16.26 29.46
N ILE A 315 20.05 -17.39 29.06
CA ILE A 315 20.02 -18.61 29.87
C ILE A 315 21.45 -19.15 30.11
N ALA A 316 22.31 -19.09 29.09
CA ALA A 316 23.70 -19.56 29.18
C ALA A 316 24.59 -18.69 30.10
N GLU A 317 24.15 -17.51 30.53
CA GLU A 317 24.91 -16.64 31.44
C GLU A 317 25.04 -17.22 32.86
N ILE A 318 24.17 -18.16 33.26
CA ILE A 318 24.27 -18.84 34.56
C ILE A 318 24.86 -20.25 34.40
N PRO A 319 25.64 -20.77 35.38
CA PRO A 319 26.32 -22.05 35.25
C PRO A 319 25.40 -23.23 34.93
N PHE A 320 24.25 -23.31 35.60
CA PHE A 320 23.26 -24.37 35.37
C PHE A 320 22.60 -24.22 33.99
N GLY A 321 22.19 -23.00 33.62
CA GLY A 321 21.60 -22.74 32.31
C GLY A 321 22.55 -23.05 31.15
N LYS A 322 23.85 -22.78 31.30
CA LYS A 322 24.88 -23.17 30.31
C LYS A 322 24.95 -24.68 30.07
N VAL A 323 24.76 -25.49 31.12
CA VAL A 323 24.68 -26.96 31.00
C VAL A 323 23.45 -27.38 30.18
N ILE A 324 22.34 -26.65 30.32
CA ILE A 324 21.07 -26.95 29.64
C ILE A 324 21.07 -26.52 28.18
N VAL A 325 21.50 -25.30 27.85
CA VAL A 325 21.40 -24.76 26.48
C VAL A 325 22.66 -24.93 25.61
N GLY A 326 23.76 -25.40 26.20
CA GLY A 326 25.06 -25.59 25.55
C GLY A 326 25.84 -24.29 25.31
N ASP A 327 26.97 -24.39 24.60
CA ASP A 327 27.71 -23.20 24.16
C ASP A 327 26.93 -22.49 23.04
N VAL A 328 26.42 -21.30 23.34
CA VAL A 328 25.66 -20.47 22.40
C VAL A 328 26.57 -19.35 21.90
N VAL A 329 26.94 -19.41 20.62
CA VAL A 329 27.74 -18.35 19.97
C VAL A 329 26.80 -17.30 19.41
N ASP A 330 27.03 -16.03 19.75
CA ASP A 330 26.34 -14.91 19.14
C ASP A 330 26.76 -14.78 17.66
N PRO A 331 25.86 -14.98 16.69
CA PRO A 331 26.20 -14.88 15.26
C PRO A 331 26.56 -13.45 14.82
N SER A 332 26.44 -12.44 15.68
CA SER A 332 26.87 -11.06 15.44
C SER A 332 28.30 -10.75 15.92
N ILE A 333 28.96 -11.67 16.63
CA ILE A 333 30.35 -11.53 17.06
C ILE A 333 31.26 -12.32 16.09
N PRO A 334 32.19 -11.67 15.36
CA PRO A 334 33.10 -12.40 14.47
C PRO A 334 34.03 -13.31 15.27
N VAL A 335 34.09 -14.59 14.90
CA VAL A 335 34.99 -15.57 15.52
C VAL A 335 36.45 -15.23 15.14
N PRO A 336 37.39 -15.12 16.11
CA PRO A 336 38.80 -14.96 15.78
C PRO A 336 39.33 -16.27 15.16
N LYS A 337 39.97 -16.19 13.98
CA LYS A 337 40.63 -17.35 13.36
C LYS A 337 41.72 -17.87 14.29
N GLN A 338 41.60 -19.13 14.73
CA GLN A 338 42.69 -19.85 15.38
C GLN A 338 43.66 -20.45 14.34
N PRO A 339 44.95 -20.64 14.69
CA PRO A 339 46.00 -21.01 13.76
C PRO A 339 46.03 -22.52 13.50
N GLU A 340 46.18 -22.90 12.23
CA GLU A 340 46.33 -24.29 11.81
C GLU A 340 47.62 -24.93 12.37
N SER A 341 47.47 -26.07 13.03
CA SER A 341 48.59 -26.92 13.46
C SER A 341 48.93 -27.97 12.40
N SER A 342 50.19 -27.89 11.97
CA SER A 342 51.08 -28.93 11.44
C SER A 342 50.51 -30.33 11.16
N SER A 343 50.63 -30.77 9.91
CA SER A 343 51.05 -32.15 9.63
C SER A 343 52.12 -32.17 8.53
N ALA A 344 53.19 -32.90 8.83
CA ALA A 344 54.39 -33.03 8.02
C ALA A 344 54.20 -34.05 6.90
N ARG A 345 54.80 -33.81 5.73
CA ARG A 345 55.64 -34.83 5.05
C ARG A 345 56.57 -34.24 4.00
N SER A 346 57.81 -34.69 4.17
CA SER A 346 59.07 -34.56 3.47
C SER A 346 59.10 -34.72 1.94
N THR A 347 59.95 -33.88 1.34
CA THR A 347 60.99 -34.15 0.32
C THR A 347 60.56 -34.65 -1.06
N SER A 348 60.78 -33.84 -2.09
CA SER A 348 62.01 -33.90 -2.91
C SER A 348 61.96 -32.88 -4.06
N SER A 349 63.16 -32.47 -4.44
CA SER A 349 63.54 -31.50 -5.48
C SER A 349 63.03 -31.85 -6.88
N GLU A 350 62.66 -30.83 -7.67
CA GLU A 350 63.38 -30.48 -8.91
C GLU A 350 62.80 -29.25 -9.62
N LYS A 351 63.71 -28.58 -10.35
CA LYS A 351 63.54 -27.32 -11.08
C LYS A 351 62.60 -27.50 -12.28
N SER A 352 61.74 -26.52 -12.57
CA SER A 352 61.75 -25.77 -13.84
C SER A 352 60.55 -24.82 -14.03
N LYS A 353 60.88 -23.61 -14.52
CA LYS A 353 60.08 -22.70 -15.35
C LYS A 353 58.71 -22.23 -14.84
N LYS A 354 58.73 -21.03 -14.24
CA LYS A 354 57.60 -20.08 -14.28
C LYS A 354 57.27 -19.75 -15.75
N SER A 355 56.14 -20.24 -16.25
CA SER A 355 55.37 -19.54 -17.28
C SER A 355 54.29 -18.73 -16.58
N THR A 356 54.40 -17.41 -16.68
CA THR A 356 53.32 -16.46 -16.45
C THR A 356 52.10 -16.85 -17.28
N ASN A 357 50.99 -17.13 -16.62
CA ASN A 357 49.64 -16.89 -17.12
C ASN A 357 48.80 -16.50 -15.91
N GLN A 358 48.64 -15.18 -15.72
CA GLN A 358 47.53 -14.63 -14.97
C GLN A 358 46.24 -15.00 -15.73
N PRO A 359 45.16 -15.45 -15.07
CA PRO A 359 43.86 -15.42 -15.70
C PRO A 359 43.46 -13.95 -15.83
N GLU A 360 43.34 -13.53 -17.10
CA GLU A 360 42.80 -12.24 -17.51
C GLU A 360 41.52 -11.93 -16.74
N GLN A 361 41.49 -10.75 -16.12
CA GLN A 361 40.26 -10.10 -15.74
C GLN A 361 39.38 -10.03 -17.00
N LEU A 362 38.19 -10.64 -16.93
CA LEU A 362 37.09 -10.38 -17.84
C LEU A 362 36.72 -8.88 -17.73
N GLN A 363 37.46 -8.05 -18.46
CA GLN A 363 36.95 -6.80 -18.98
C GLN A 363 35.91 -7.18 -20.02
N SER A 364 34.66 -7.34 -19.59
CA SER A 364 33.54 -7.26 -20.51
C SER A 364 33.54 -5.86 -21.10
N ASP A 365 33.61 -5.76 -22.43
CA ASP A 365 33.55 -4.53 -23.20
C ASP A 365 32.47 -3.57 -22.66
N LYS A 366 32.91 -2.48 -22.04
CA LYS A 366 32.05 -1.31 -21.74
C LYS A 366 31.69 -0.64 -23.06
N LYS A 367 30.67 -1.14 -23.75
CA LYS A 367 29.80 -0.25 -24.54
C LYS A 367 29.00 0.57 -23.53
N ASP A 368 29.10 1.89 -23.59
CA ASP A 368 28.38 2.83 -22.73
C ASP A 368 26.88 2.48 -22.67
N LYS A 369 26.47 1.79 -21.61
CA LYS A 369 25.11 1.34 -21.44
C LYS A 369 24.29 2.52 -20.94
N VAL A 370 23.61 3.21 -21.87
CA VAL A 370 22.73 4.35 -21.57
C VAL A 370 21.79 4.00 -20.41
N SER A 371 21.77 4.82 -19.37
CA SER A 371 20.98 4.53 -18.17
C SER A 371 19.49 4.86 -18.38
N ARG A 372 18.60 4.20 -17.62
CA ARG A 372 17.15 4.51 -17.60
C ARG A 372 16.90 5.99 -17.27
N THR A 373 17.66 6.53 -16.33
CA THR A 373 17.54 7.92 -15.88
C THR A 373 17.94 8.88 -16.99
N GLN A 374 18.99 8.55 -17.75
CA GLN A 374 19.40 9.34 -18.91
C GLN A 374 18.34 9.36 -20.01
N LEU A 375 17.81 8.20 -20.40
CA LEU A 375 16.74 8.13 -21.40
C LEU A 375 15.49 8.93 -20.99
N ARG A 376 15.11 8.84 -19.71
CA ARG A 376 14.01 9.64 -19.16
C ARG A 376 14.33 11.14 -19.26
N ALA A 377 15.51 11.55 -18.83
CA ALA A 377 15.93 12.95 -18.83
C ALA A 377 15.95 13.57 -20.23
N GLU A 378 16.38 12.80 -21.23
CA GLU A 378 16.35 13.20 -22.65
C GLU A 378 14.91 13.31 -23.18
N ALA A 379 14.04 12.37 -22.83
CA ALA A 379 12.62 12.41 -23.22
C ALA A 379 11.88 13.61 -22.61
N GLU A 380 12.09 13.91 -21.33
CA GLU A 380 11.50 15.08 -20.67
C GLU A 380 12.01 16.39 -21.30
N ALA A 381 13.29 16.46 -21.68
CA ALA A 381 13.84 17.61 -22.40
C ALA A 381 13.19 17.80 -23.77
N LEU A 382 12.99 16.72 -24.54
CA LEU A 382 12.27 16.77 -25.83
C LEU A 382 10.82 17.21 -25.66
N LEU A 383 10.12 16.73 -24.63
CA LEU A 383 8.74 17.15 -24.34
C LEU A 383 8.66 18.64 -24.01
N PHE A 384 9.59 19.15 -23.19
CA PHE A 384 9.66 20.57 -22.89
C PHE A 384 9.89 21.42 -24.14
N ILE A 385 10.87 21.04 -24.97
CA ILE A 385 11.16 21.74 -26.24
C ILE A 385 9.94 21.67 -27.16
N ALA A 386 9.27 20.53 -27.25
CA ALA A 386 8.06 20.37 -28.04
C ALA A 386 6.94 21.29 -27.55
N ALA A 387 6.68 21.36 -26.24
CA ALA A 387 5.65 22.22 -25.66
C ALA A 387 5.92 23.72 -25.91
N ALA A 388 7.16 24.15 -25.66
CA ALA A 388 7.58 25.53 -25.89
C ALA A 388 7.55 25.91 -27.38
N THR A 389 8.01 25.02 -28.25
CA THR A 389 8.03 25.23 -29.71
C THR A 389 6.62 25.25 -30.29
N TYR A 390 5.75 24.33 -29.85
CA TYR A 390 4.35 24.31 -30.27
C TYR A 390 3.63 25.61 -29.89
N LYS A 391 3.84 26.10 -28.66
CA LYS A 391 3.29 27.38 -28.22
C LYS A 391 3.74 28.55 -29.07
N ARG A 392 5.03 28.60 -29.41
CA ARG A 392 5.59 29.66 -30.27
C ARG A 392 5.05 29.59 -31.70
N LEU A 393 5.02 28.40 -32.30
CA LEU A 393 4.62 28.22 -33.71
C LEU A 393 3.11 28.43 -33.92
N PHE A 394 2.28 27.96 -32.98
CA PHE A 394 0.85 27.83 -33.21
C PHE A 394 -0.02 28.59 -32.21
N GLY A 395 0.56 29.24 -31.19
CA GLY A 395 -0.17 30.00 -30.17
C GLY A 395 -1.01 29.16 -29.20
N SER A 396 -1.14 27.86 -29.43
CA SER A 396 -1.85 26.88 -28.60
C SER A 396 -0.89 26.09 -27.71
N HIS A 397 -1.40 25.32 -26.76
CA HIS A 397 -0.60 24.44 -25.90
C HIS A 397 -0.83 22.98 -26.29
N ILE A 398 0.19 22.14 -26.08
CA ILE A 398 0.01 20.70 -26.11
C ILE A 398 -0.39 20.19 -24.72
N GLU A 399 -1.21 19.16 -24.70
CA GLU A 399 -1.46 18.32 -23.53
C GLU A 399 -0.71 16.99 -23.70
N ILE A 400 0.11 16.64 -22.72
CA ILE A 400 0.84 15.37 -22.64
C ILE A 400 -0.05 14.36 -21.93
N VAL A 401 -0.56 13.38 -22.67
CA VAL A 401 -1.67 12.54 -22.21
C VAL A 401 -1.18 11.27 -21.51
N HIS A 402 -0.51 10.36 -22.23
CA HIS A 402 -0.10 9.07 -21.69
C HIS A 402 1.03 8.41 -22.49
N SER A 403 1.68 7.42 -21.89
CA SER A 403 2.64 6.57 -22.61
C SER A 403 1.90 5.65 -23.59
N LEU A 404 2.33 5.61 -24.84
CA LEU A 404 1.76 4.78 -25.90
C LEU A 404 2.92 4.15 -26.70
N HIS A 405 2.94 2.82 -26.77
CA HIS A 405 4.04 2.06 -27.36
C HIS A 405 5.42 2.46 -26.77
N ASP A 406 6.37 2.89 -27.60
CA ASP A 406 7.70 3.40 -27.22
C ASP A 406 7.77 4.92 -27.07
N GLY A 407 6.62 5.60 -27.02
CA GLY A 407 6.55 7.04 -26.97
C GLY A 407 5.48 7.58 -26.03
N ILE A 408 5.24 8.88 -26.16
CA ILE A 408 4.30 9.65 -25.33
C ILE A 408 3.32 10.36 -26.26
N PHE A 409 2.04 10.09 -26.05
CA PHE A 409 0.96 10.66 -26.85
C PHE A 409 0.64 12.07 -26.38
N CYS A 410 0.66 13.02 -27.32
CA CYS A 410 0.41 14.44 -27.13
C CYS A 410 -0.72 14.89 -28.05
N ILE A 411 -1.59 15.76 -27.53
CA ILE A 411 -2.70 16.36 -28.28
C ILE A 411 -2.66 17.89 -28.14
N ASP A 412 -3.42 18.59 -28.96
CA ASP A 412 -3.67 20.02 -28.72
C ASP A 412 -4.63 20.17 -27.53
N GLU A 413 -4.31 21.05 -26.58
CA GLU A 413 -5.10 21.26 -25.35
C GLU A 413 -6.55 21.71 -25.65
N THR A 414 -6.79 22.36 -26.79
CA THR A 414 -8.13 22.78 -27.23
C THR A 414 -8.92 21.65 -27.92
N GLY A 415 -8.31 20.47 -28.10
CA GLY A 415 -8.91 19.31 -28.76
C GLY A 415 -8.87 19.35 -30.28
N ASN A 416 -8.20 20.35 -30.87
CA ASN A 416 -8.03 20.47 -32.32
C ASN A 416 -7.13 19.35 -32.87
N VAL A 417 -7.43 18.89 -34.09
CA VAL A 417 -6.57 17.93 -34.79
C VAL A 417 -5.27 18.61 -35.19
N ILE A 418 -4.14 18.01 -34.80
CA ILE A 418 -2.82 18.44 -35.26
C ILE A 418 -2.54 17.76 -36.60
N ALA A 419 -2.59 18.53 -37.69
CA ALA A 419 -2.35 18.02 -39.04
C ALA A 419 -0.88 17.60 -39.25
N GLU A 420 -0.64 16.63 -40.14
CA GLU A 420 0.69 16.04 -40.39
C GLU A 420 1.74 17.07 -40.82
N ASP A 421 1.35 18.10 -41.56
CA ASP A 421 2.22 19.22 -41.96
C ASP A 421 2.70 20.03 -40.75
N LYS A 422 1.81 20.30 -39.77
CA LYS A 422 2.17 20.94 -38.50
C LYS A 422 3.06 20.05 -37.64
N ILE A 423 2.82 18.75 -37.62
CA ILE A 423 3.66 17.79 -36.89
C ILE A 423 5.07 17.79 -37.47
N LYS A 424 5.20 17.75 -38.80
CA LYS A 424 6.48 17.83 -39.49
C LYS A 424 7.19 19.16 -39.22
N GLN A 425 6.47 20.28 -39.30
CA GLN A 425 7.02 21.60 -38.99
C GLN A 425 7.53 21.68 -37.54
N LEU A 426 6.79 21.10 -36.59
CA LEU A 426 7.20 21.00 -35.19
C LEU A 426 8.46 20.15 -35.03
N GLU A 427 8.53 18.99 -35.68
CA GLU A 427 9.70 18.12 -35.63
C GLU A 427 10.96 18.82 -36.18
N ASP A 428 10.84 19.46 -37.35
CA ASP A 428 11.95 20.21 -37.98
C ASP A 428 12.47 21.32 -37.06
N GLU A 429 11.57 22.05 -36.39
CA GLU A 429 11.92 23.13 -35.47
C GLU A 429 12.54 22.61 -34.15
N ILE A 430 12.08 21.46 -33.64
CA ILE A 430 12.73 20.78 -32.50
C ILE A 430 14.16 20.37 -32.90
N ARG A 431 14.34 19.80 -34.11
CA ARG A 431 15.68 19.43 -34.63
C ARG A 431 16.61 20.65 -34.74
N ALA A 432 16.11 21.78 -35.23
CA ALA A 432 16.87 23.02 -35.27
C ALA A 432 17.24 23.54 -33.87
N THR A 433 16.31 23.39 -32.91
CA THR A 433 16.52 23.82 -31.52
C THR A 433 17.62 23.01 -30.82
N ILE A 434 17.62 21.68 -30.96
CA ILE A 434 18.65 20.82 -30.34
C ILE A 434 20.04 20.97 -30.97
N GLN A 435 20.14 21.49 -32.20
CA GLN A 435 21.41 21.82 -32.84
C GLN A 435 22.04 23.11 -32.30
N SER A 436 21.24 23.97 -31.66
CA SER A 436 21.74 25.20 -31.06
C SER A 436 22.46 24.91 -29.74
N PRO A 437 23.57 25.59 -29.42
CA PRO A 437 24.27 25.38 -28.16
C PRO A 437 23.42 25.87 -26.98
N ASN A 438 23.21 25.00 -25.99
CA ASN A 438 22.48 25.27 -24.73
C ASN A 438 21.12 25.96 -24.94
N PRO A 439 20.16 25.30 -25.62
CA PRO A 439 18.87 25.92 -25.92
C PRO A 439 18.02 26.13 -24.66
N ILE A 440 18.25 25.36 -23.59
CA ILE A 440 17.49 25.41 -22.34
C ILE A 440 18.30 26.17 -21.28
N GLU A 441 17.70 27.23 -20.74
CA GLU A 441 18.22 27.97 -19.58
C GLU A 441 17.64 27.36 -18.28
N PHE A 442 18.51 27.01 -17.33
CA PHE A 442 18.12 26.52 -16.00
C PHE A 442 18.16 27.65 -14.97
N LEU A 443 17.10 27.79 -14.19
CA LEU A 443 16.98 28.86 -13.20
C LEU A 443 16.07 28.47 -12.04
N ASP A 444 16.33 29.00 -10.84
CA ASP A 444 15.44 28.82 -9.70
C ASP A 444 14.44 29.99 -9.61
N LYS A 445 13.14 29.69 -9.49
CA LYS A 445 12.10 30.71 -9.27
C LYS A 445 11.52 30.61 -7.86
N ASN A 446 11.17 31.77 -7.31
CA ASN A 446 10.33 31.82 -6.11
C ASN A 446 8.92 31.30 -6.46
N VAL A 447 8.35 30.44 -5.61
CA VAL A 447 7.04 29.81 -5.86
C VAL A 447 5.93 30.84 -6.00
N VAL A 448 5.97 31.96 -5.26
CA VAL A 448 4.96 33.04 -5.35
C VAL A 448 5.06 33.78 -6.68
N GLU A 449 6.27 34.05 -7.15
CA GLU A 449 6.48 34.69 -8.46
C GLU A 449 6.04 33.80 -9.61
N LEU A 450 6.39 32.50 -9.55
CA LEU A 450 6.00 31.53 -10.56
C LEU A 450 4.47 31.31 -10.56
N THR A 451 3.85 31.33 -9.38
CA THR A 451 2.39 31.28 -9.25
C THR A 451 1.73 32.48 -9.94
N LYS A 452 2.25 33.70 -9.75
CA LYS A 452 1.75 34.90 -10.46
C LYS A 452 1.93 34.79 -11.96
N TYR A 453 3.06 34.27 -12.42
CA TYR A 453 3.32 34.03 -13.85
C TYR A 453 2.27 33.08 -14.45
N TYR A 454 2.02 31.93 -13.85
CA TYR A 454 1.00 30.99 -14.35
C TYR A 454 -0.43 31.50 -14.23
N LEU A 455 -0.77 32.26 -13.18
CA LEU A 455 -2.07 32.93 -13.06
C LEU A 455 -2.32 33.91 -14.21
N ASN A 456 -1.31 34.72 -14.58
CA ASN A 456 -1.42 35.65 -15.70
C ASN A 456 -1.58 34.96 -17.05
N LEU A 457 -1.10 33.72 -17.17
CA LEU A 457 -1.27 32.86 -18.35
C LEU A 457 -2.55 32.01 -18.33
N GLY A 458 -3.31 32.02 -17.22
CA GLY A 458 -4.50 31.19 -17.05
C GLY A 458 -4.24 29.71 -16.79
N LEU A 459 -3.01 29.31 -16.45
CA LEU A 459 -2.59 27.92 -16.25
C LEU A 459 -2.90 27.44 -14.82
N MET A 460 -4.20 27.25 -14.54
CA MET A 460 -4.70 26.98 -13.18
C MET A 460 -4.31 25.60 -12.62
N ASP A 461 -4.05 24.63 -13.48
CA ASP A 461 -3.54 23.31 -13.11
C ASP A 461 -2.14 23.40 -12.50
N LYS A 462 -1.23 24.15 -13.13
CA LYS A 462 0.11 24.44 -12.62
C LYS A 462 0.06 25.19 -11.30
N VAL A 463 -0.84 26.16 -11.18
CA VAL A 463 -1.09 26.86 -9.90
C VAL A 463 -1.52 25.87 -8.81
N GLY A 464 -2.38 24.90 -9.15
CA GLY A 464 -2.79 23.84 -8.24
C GLY A 464 -1.63 22.96 -7.75
N VAL A 465 -0.70 22.60 -8.64
CA VAL A 465 0.51 21.85 -8.29
C VAL A 465 1.40 22.66 -7.35
N LEU A 466 1.62 23.96 -7.63
CA LEU A 466 2.46 24.82 -6.79
C LEU A 466 1.95 24.95 -5.34
N LYS A 467 0.63 24.82 -5.09
CA LYS A 467 0.07 24.80 -3.73
C LYS A 467 0.55 23.64 -2.88
N THR A 468 1.05 22.58 -3.50
CA THR A 468 1.54 21.36 -2.81
C THR A 468 3.03 21.43 -2.49
N ILE A 469 3.73 22.43 -3.04
CA ILE A 469 5.17 22.59 -2.90
C ILE A 469 5.46 23.40 -1.64
N VAL A 470 6.24 22.81 -0.74
CA VAL A 470 6.57 23.41 0.57
C VAL A 470 7.78 24.34 0.48
N ASN A 471 8.64 24.18 -0.53
CA ASN A 471 9.87 24.94 -0.69
C ASN A 471 9.61 26.38 -1.16
N THR A 472 10.47 27.32 -0.74
CA THR A 472 10.42 28.72 -1.17
C THR A 472 10.74 28.91 -2.65
N THR A 473 11.63 28.06 -3.19
CA THR A 473 12.07 28.07 -4.58
C THR A 473 11.88 26.71 -5.24
N ILE A 474 11.74 26.72 -6.56
CA ILE A 474 11.60 25.54 -7.40
C ILE A 474 12.50 25.67 -8.64
N PRO A 475 13.23 24.60 -9.02
CA PRO A 475 14.00 24.61 -10.26
C PRO A 475 13.06 24.71 -11.45
N CYS A 476 13.43 25.56 -12.39
CA CYS A 476 12.71 25.84 -13.62
C CYS A 476 13.65 25.75 -14.82
N MET A 477 13.04 25.56 -15.97
CA MET A 477 13.68 25.58 -17.28
C MET A 477 13.00 26.63 -18.15
N LYS A 478 13.76 27.23 -19.05
CA LYS A 478 13.30 28.29 -19.93
C LYS A 478 13.83 28.10 -21.34
N LEU A 479 12.94 28.25 -22.32
CA LEU A 479 13.25 28.29 -23.75
C LEU A 479 12.59 29.53 -24.37
N GLY A 480 13.38 30.55 -24.71
CA GLY A 480 12.84 31.86 -25.08
C GLY A 480 12.02 32.47 -23.93
N ASP A 481 10.76 32.80 -24.16
CA ASP A 481 9.84 33.33 -23.13
C ASP A 481 9.03 32.26 -22.39
N PHE A 482 9.19 31.00 -22.79
CA PHE A 482 8.47 29.87 -22.19
C PHE A 482 9.21 29.38 -20.95
N ILE A 483 8.57 29.46 -19.78
CA ILE A 483 9.13 29.00 -18.50
C ILE A 483 8.25 27.87 -17.99
N ASP A 484 8.87 26.76 -17.58
CA ASP A 484 8.20 25.67 -16.88
C ASP A 484 9.03 25.16 -15.69
N TYR A 485 8.39 24.53 -14.70
CA TYR A 485 9.11 23.93 -13.57
C TYR A 485 9.70 22.57 -13.91
N ILE A 486 10.67 22.11 -13.11
CA ILE A 486 11.32 20.82 -13.27
C ILE A 486 10.86 19.89 -12.14
N LEU A 487 10.03 18.90 -12.49
CA LEU A 487 9.56 17.86 -11.55
C LEU A 487 10.30 16.53 -11.69
N GLU A 488 10.87 16.28 -12.87
CA GLU A 488 11.61 15.08 -13.23
C GLU A 488 13.06 15.44 -13.59
N PRO A 489 14.02 14.50 -13.51
CA PRO A 489 15.35 14.71 -14.07
C PRO A 489 15.24 15.09 -15.54
N ILE A 490 15.97 16.12 -15.96
CA ILE A 490 15.98 16.63 -17.33
C ILE A 490 17.42 16.74 -17.83
N ALA A 491 17.64 16.44 -19.11
CA ALA A 491 18.93 16.59 -19.75
C ALA A 491 19.19 18.06 -20.06
N ASP A 492 20.40 18.53 -19.76
CA ASP A 492 20.86 19.89 -20.09
C ASP A 492 21.17 20.07 -21.59
N THR A 493 21.57 18.98 -22.23
CA THR A 493 21.90 18.89 -23.64
C THR A 493 21.35 17.59 -24.22
N ILE A 494 20.91 17.67 -25.48
CA ILE A 494 20.43 16.50 -26.24
C ILE A 494 21.43 16.31 -27.40
N PRO A 495 21.97 15.11 -27.63
CA PRO A 495 22.85 14.86 -28.76
C PRO A 495 22.16 15.25 -30.08
N ALA A 496 22.87 15.97 -30.95
CA ALA A 496 22.29 16.45 -32.22
C ALA A 496 21.83 15.32 -33.15
N ASP A 497 22.45 14.14 -33.03
CA ASP A 497 22.12 12.91 -33.74
C ASP A 497 21.15 12.00 -32.98
N LYS A 498 20.57 12.47 -31.86
CA LYS A 498 19.63 11.68 -31.05
C LYS A 498 18.44 11.25 -31.92
N PRO A 499 18.17 9.95 -32.03
CA PRO A 499 16.98 9.48 -32.73
C PRO A 499 15.72 9.81 -31.91
N PHE A 500 14.81 10.55 -32.52
CA PHE A 500 13.43 10.76 -32.05
C PHE A 500 12.53 11.00 -33.27
N GLU A 501 11.22 10.81 -33.11
CA GLU A 501 10.21 10.97 -34.14
C GLU A 501 8.93 11.55 -33.52
N LEU A 502 8.24 12.45 -34.23
CA LEU A 502 6.85 12.82 -33.96
C LEU A 502 5.92 12.03 -34.88
N HIS A 503 5.46 10.88 -34.43
CA HIS A 503 4.61 10.01 -35.24
C HIS A 503 3.16 10.50 -35.21
N PRO A 504 2.52 10.86 -36.35
CA PRO A 504 1.12 11.25 -36.37
C PRO A 504 0.23 10.12 -35.85
N TYR A 505 -0.66 10.45 -34.91
CA TYR A 505 -1.55 9.46 -34.32
C TYR A 505 -2.87 10.12 -33.89
N GLN A 506 -3.97 9.67 -34.46
CA GLN A 506 -5.32 10.21 -34.20
C GLN A 506 -5.39 11.74 -34.36
N ASN A 507 -5.81 12.47 -33.33
CA ASN A 507 -5.92 13.93 -33.33
C ASN A 507 -4.62 14.63 -32.90
N GLY A 508 -3.53 13.90 -32.68
CA GLY A 508 -2.26 14.44 -32.22
C GLY A 508 -1.06 13.67 -32.76
N PHE A 509 -0.04 13.52 -31.93
CA PHE A 509 1.19 12.80 -32.28
C PHE A 509 1.77 12.03 -31.10
N VAL A 510 2.62 11.05 -31.38
CA VAL A 510 3.41 10.32 -30.40
C VAL A 510 4.85 10.78 -30.51
N LEU A 511 5.40 11.41 -29.46
CA LEU A 511 6.84 11.65 -29.35
C LEU A 511 7.53 10.33 -29.00
N ARG A 512 8.28 9.77 -29.95
CA ARG A 512 8.95 8.47 -29.81
C ARG A 512 10.44 8.66 -29.53
N THR A 513 10.96 7.90 -28.57
CA THR A 513 12.36 7.92 -28.14
C THR A 513 12.89 6.50 -27.90
N PRO A 514 14.22 6.26 -27.95
CA PRO A 514 14.79 4.96 -27.66
C PRO A 514 14.40 4.43 -26.27
N THR A 515 14.18 3.11 -26.16
CA THR A 515 13.79 2.46 -24.91
C THR A 515 15.00 1.87 -24.19
N ILE A 516 14.82 1.40 -22.95
CA ILE A 516 15.90 0.71 -22.23
C ILE A 516 16.31 -0.61 -22.90
N GLY A 517 15.39 -1.26 -23.63
CA GLY A 517 15.67 -2.46 -24.40
C GLY A 517 16.38 -2.17 -25.73
N ASN A 518 16.22 -0.96 -26.27
CA ASN A 518 16.88 -0.50 -27.48
C ASN A 518 17.24 0.99 -27.36
N SER A 519 18.39 1.28 -26.74
CA SER A 519 18.76 2.64 -26.31
C SER A 519 19.34 3.52 -27.42
N THR A 520 19.63 2.94 -28.59
CA THR A 520 20.32 3.64 -29.69
C THR A 520 19.45 3.86 -30.92
N LYS A 521 18.29 3.20 -31.01
CA LYS A 521 17.39 3.28 -32.17
C LYS A 521 15.93 3.23 -31.71
N LEU A 522 15.06 3.85 -32.50
CA LEU A 522 13.62 3.63 -32.36
C LEU A 522 13.28 2.20 -32.76
N ILE A 523 12.28 1.61 -32.09
CA ILE A 523 11.75 0.32 -32.51
C ILE A 523 10.82 0.52 -33.72
N GLU A 524 10.53 -0.55 -34.45
CA GLU A 524 9.55 -0.49 -35.53
C GLU A 524 8.16 -0.15 -34.97
N TRP A 525 7.49 0.84 -35.56
CA TRP A 525 6.13 1.21 -35.13
C TRP A 525 5.16 0.08 -35.40
N ARG A 526 4.46 -0.36 -34.36
CA ARG A 526 3.33 -1.28 -34.48
C ARG A 526 2.12 -0.62 -33.86
N ASN A 527 1.03 -0.56 -34.62
CA ASN A 527 -0.20 0.08 -34.16
C ASN A 527 -0.66 -0.56 -32.83
N PRO A 528 -0.68 0.19 -31.72
CA PRO A 528 -0.92 -0.38 -30.39
C PRO A 528 -2.42 -0.47 -30.07
N ASP A 529 -3.21 -1.11 -30.94
CA ASP A 529 -4.69 -1.16 -30.85
C ASP A 529 -5.20 -1.57 -29.45
N ALA A 530 -4.56 -2.56 -28.82
CA ALA A 530 -4.92 -3.01 -27.48
C ALA A 530 -4.72 -1.92 -26.41
N GLN A 531 -3.61 -1.18 -26.46
CA GLN A 531 -3.36 -0.06 -25.55
C GLN A 531 -4.30 1.10 -25.88
N HIS A 532 -4.51 1.37 -27.17
CA HIS A 532 -5.39 2.42 -27.65
C HIS A 532 -6.84 2.22 -27.17
N ASN A 533 -7.36 0.99 -27.22
CA ASN A 533 -8.69 0.66 -26.72
C ASN A 533 -8.81 0.87 -25.20
N MET A 534 -7.77 0.52 -24.44
CA MET A 534 -7.73 0.81 -22.99
C MET A 534 -7.77 2.31 -22.73
N PHE A 535 -7.01 3.10 -23.48
CA PHE A 535 -6.97 4.56 -23.31
C PHE A 535 -8.26 5.23 -23.78
N SER A 536 -8.90 4.75 -24.86
CA SER A 536 -10.16 5.31 -25.35
C SER A 536 -11.31 5.10 -24.36
N GLU A 537 -11.48 3.88 -23.87
CA GLU A 537 -12.46 3.57 -22.81
C GLU A 537 -12.23 4.44 -21.58
N TYR A 538 -10.96 4.67 -21.29
CA TYR A 538 -10.54 5.46 -20.15
C TYR A 538 -10.72 6.97 -20.33
N THR A 539 -10.54 7.51 -21.54
CA THR A 539 -10.87 8.92 -21.82
C THR A 539 -12.35 9.17 -21.55
N GLU A 540 -13.22 8.19 -21.84
CA GLU A 540 -14.63 8.25 -21.46
C GLU A 540 -14.83 8.18 -19.94
N TRP A 541 -14.08 7.33 -19.24
CA TRP A 541 -14.12 7.28 -17.77
C TRP A 541 -13.67 8.60 -17.15
N ALA A 542 -12.59 9.20 -17.64
CA ALA A 542 -12.09 10.49 -17.16
C ALA A 542 -13.14 11.60 -17.31
N LYS A 543 -13.94 11.60 -18.39
CA LYS A 543 -15.07 12.53 -18.57
C LYS A 543 -16.16 12.32 -17.51
N VAL A 544 -16.49 11.08 -17.18
CA VAL A 544 -17.49 10.75 -16.15
C VAL A 544 -17.00 11.10 -14.75
N ILE A 545 -15.73 10.82 -14.47
CA ILE A 545 -15.05 11.06 -13.18
C ILE A 545 -14.86 12.57 -12.94
N GLY A 546 -14.64 13.36 -13.99
CA GLY A 546 -14.45 14.80 -13.88
C GLY A 546 -13.11 15.20 -13.25
N VAL A 547 -12.11 14.30 -13.26
CA VAL A 547 -10.77 14.51 -12.72
C VAL A 547 -9.75 14.10 -13.76
N LYS A 548 -8.92 15.06 -14.21
CA LYS A 548 -7.84 14.81 -15.18
C LYS A 548 -6.47 15.09 -14.59
N LYS A 549 -6.35 16.11 -13.74
CA LYS A 549 -5.08 16.61 -13.22
C LYS A 549 -5.04 16.53 -11.69
N ILE A 550 -3.84 16.50 -11.11
CA ILE A 550 -3.65 16.45 -9.64
C ILE A 550 -4.39 17.60 -8.95
N ALA A 551 -4.41 18.79 -9.55
CA ALA A 551 -5.14 19.94 -9.02
C ALA A 551 -6.64 19.66 -8.84
N ASP A 552 -7.28 18.99 -9.81
CA ASP A 552 -8.69 18.62 -9.76
C ASP A 552 -8.95 17.62 -8.62
N LEU A 553 -8.10 16.59 -8.53
CA LEU A 553 -8.20 15.56 -7.50
C LEU A 553 -8.03 16.14 -6.09
N ASN A 554 -7.00 16.95 -5.90
CA ASN A 554 -6.75 17.61 -4.62
C ASN A 554 -7.88 18.57 -4.26
N HIS A 555 -8.49 19.24 -5.24
CA HIS A 555 -9.65 20.10 -5.00
C HIS A 555 -10.87 19.28 -4.53
N LYS A 556 -11.15 18.12 -5.15
CA LYS A 556 -12.20 17.20 -4.70
C LYS A 556 -11.93 16.69 -3.27
N ILE A 557 -10.69 16.34 -2.95
CA ILE A 557 -10.31 15.93 -1.58
C ILE A 557 -10.51 17.08 -0.59
N TYR A 558 -10.03 18.29 -0.93
CA TYR A 558 -10.13 19.48 -0.08
C TYR A 558 -11.58 19.88 0.22
N THR A 559 -12.46 19.75 -0.78
CA THR A 559 -13.90 20.04 -0.67
C THR A 559 -14.71 18.87 -0.09
N ARG A 560 -14.06 17.76 0.29
CA ARG A 560 -14.67 16.52 0.81
C ARG A 560 -15.59 15.79 -0.16
N ASP A 561 -15.48 16.07 -1.45
CA ASP A 561 -16.23 15.43 -2.54
C ASP A 561 -15.48 14.20 -3.09
N ILE A 562 -14.86 13.42 -2.19
CA ILE A 562 -14.05 12.25 -2.54
C ILE A 562 -14.88 10.97 -2.63
N GLU A 563 -16.02 10.94 -1.95
CA GLU A 563 -16.88 9.75 -1.87
C GLU A 563 -17.53 9.43 -3.23
N ASP A 564 -18.10 10.42 -3.89
CA ASP A 564 -18.70 10.26 -5.22
C ASP A 564 -17.64 9.84 -6.25
N LEU A 565 -16.45 10.45 -6.18
CA LEU A 565 -15.32 10.09 -7.02
C LEU A 565 -14.91 8.62 -6.83
N LYS A 566 -14.77 8.20 -5.56
CA LYS A 566 -14.45 6.83 -5.16
C LYS A 566 -15.48 5.84 -5.72
N TRP A 567 -16.76 6.06 -5.44
CA TRP A 567 -17.82 5.13 -5.85
C TRP A 567 -17.99 5.07 -7.36
N THR A 568 -17.78 6.19 -8.06
CA THR A 568 -17.76 6.21 -9.53
C THR A 568 -16.61 5.36 -10.08
N CYS A 569 -15.39 5.52 -9.55
CA CYS A 569 -14.24 4.72 -9.98
C CYS A 569 -14.45 3.21 -9.74
N GLU A 570 -14.92 2.84 -8.55
CA GLU A 570 -15.22 1.45 -8.16
C GLU A 570 -16.35 0.85 -9.00
N GLY A 571 -17.39 1.64 -9.29
CA GLY A 571 -18.49 1.26 -10.17
C GLY A 571 -18.02 0.95 -11.60
N LEU A 572 -17.13 1.77 -12.15
CA LEU A 572 -16.55 1.56 -13.48
C LEU A 572 -15.71 0.27 -13.56
N HIS A 573 -14.91 -0.02 -12.53
CA HIS A 573 -14.18 -1.29 -12.42
C HIS A 573 -15.11 -2.49 -12.38
N LYS A 574 -16.16 -2.44 -11.53
CA LYS A 574 -17.18 -3.50 -11.44
C LYS A 574 -17.92 -3.72 -12.75
N LYS A 575 -18.31 -2.63 -13.43
CA LYS A 575 -18.95 -2.68 -14.75
C LYS A 575 -18.04 -3.39 -15.75
N LYS A 576 -16.76 -3.02 -15.83
CA LYS A 576 -15.80 -3.62 -16.76
C LYS A 576 -15.56 -5.10 -16.48
N LEU A 577 -15.42 -5.47 -15.20
CA LEU A 577 -15.28 -6.87 -14.79
C LEU A 577 -16.48 -7.72 -15.22
N ALA A 578 -17.70 -7.22 -15.01
CA ALA A 578 -18.93 -7.89 -15.43
C ALA A 578 -19.01 -8.03 -16.96
N GLU A 579 -18.57 -7.03 -17.72
CA GLU A 579 -18.49 -7.09 -19.18
C GLU A 579 -17.48 -8.13 -19.68
N ILE A 580 -16.29 -8.19 -19.07
CA ILE A 580 -15.28 -9.20 -19.37
C ILE A 580 -15.85 -10.59 -19.08
N ALA A 581 -16.42 -10.81 -17.90
CA ALA A 581 -17.00 -12.10 -17.52
C ALA A 581 -18.11 -12.54 -18.48
N ARG A 582 -18.99 -11.63 -18.91
CA ARG A 582 -20.05 -11.92 -19.89
C ARG A 582 -19.47 -12.37 -21.23
N LYS A 583 -18.49 -11.65 -21.77
CA LYS A 583 -17.84 -12.01 -23.04
C LYS A 583 -17.09 -13.35 -22.96
N LEU A 584 -16.52 -13.69 -21.80
CA LEU A 584 -15.90 -15.00 -21.58
C LEU A 584 -16.95 -16.11 -21.59
N VAL A 585 -18.08 -15.92 -20.92
CA VAL A 585 -19.21 -16.88 -20.90
C VAL A 585 -19.78 -17.11 -22.30
N GLU A 586 -19.97 -16.04 -23.08
CA GLU A 586 -20.43 -16.13 -24.48
C GLU A 586 -19.51 -17.02 -25.34
N ASN A 587 -18.19 -16.96 -25.08
CA ASN A 587 -17.19 -17.73 -25.81
C ASN A 587 -16.85 -19.09 -25.16
N PHE A 588 -17.39 -19.41 -23.98
CA PHE A 588 -17.06 -20.61 -23.22
C PHE A 588 -17.12 -21.93 -24.02
N PRO A 589 -18.11 -22.16 -24.92
CA PRO A 589 -18.16 -23.40 -25.69
C PRO A 589 -16.91 -23.66 -26.56
N LYS A 590 -16.18 -22.59 -26.93
CA LYS A 590 -14.94 -22.66 -27.71
C LYS A 590 -13.70 -22.45 -26.83
N LYS A 591 -13.77 -21.50 -25.90
CA LYS A 591 -12.64 -21.01 -25.12
C LYS A 591 -12.89 -21.21 -23.63
N ARG A 592 -12.36 -22.30 -23.09
CA ARG A 592 -12.45 -22.64 -21.65
C ARG A 592 -11.25 -22.15 -20.84
N ILE A 593 -10.16 -21.77 -21.50
CA ILE A 593 -8.93 -21.29 -20.87
C ILE A 593 -8.87 -19.77 -20.94
N VAL A 594 -8.46 -19.16 -19.84
CA VAL A 594 -8.19 -17.71 -19.74
C VAL A 594 -6.76 -17.56 -19.26
N THR A 595 -5.96 -16.75 -19.95
CA THR A 595 -4.63 -16.35 -19.48
C THR A 595 -4.65 -14.88 -19.12
N ILE A 596 -4.02 -14.53 -18.00
CA ILE A 596 -3.92 -13.16 -17.50
C ILE A 596 -2.44 -12.81 -17.47
N ALA A 597 -2.05 -11.76 -18.20
CA ALA A 597 -0.72 -11.21 -18.10
C ALA A 597 -0.73 -9.70 -17.90
N GLY A 598 0.36 -9.21 -17.35
CA GLY A 598 0.45 -7.85 -16.87
C GLY A 598 1.76 -7.66 -16.15
N PRO A 599 2.35 -6.46 -16.24
CA PRO A 599 3.67 -6.22 -15.68
C PRO A 599 3.63 -6.20 -14.14
N SER A 600 4.77 -6.12 -13.45
CA SER A 600 4.78 -6.17 -11.98
C SER A 600 3.84 -5.13 -11.34
N SER A 601 3.13 -5.51 -10.28
CA SER A 601 2.24 -4.63 -9.52
C SER A 601 1.03 -4.09 -10.32
N SER A 602 0.55 -4.91 -11.27
CA SER A 602 -0.64 -4.66 -12.10
C SER A 602 -1.93 -5.26 -11.56
N ASN A 603 -1.95 -5.84 -10.36
CA ASN A 603 -3.12 -6.53 -9.79
C ASN A 603 -3.61 -7.79 -10.52
N LYS A 604 -2.74 -8.53 -11.22
CA LYS A 604 -3.13 -9.79 -11.90
C LYS A 604 -3.89 -10.76 -11.00
N THR A 605 -3.31 -11.09 -9.84
CA THR A 605 -3.89 -12.04 -8.88
C THR A 605 -5.23 -11.54 -8.33
N THR A 606 -5.33 -10.26 -8.00
CA THR A 606 -6.57 -9.63 -7.53
C THR A 606 -7.64 -9.61 -8.62
N PHE A 607 -7.27 -9.26 -9.85
CA PHE A 607 -8.15 -9.31 -11.01
C PHE A 607 -8.65 -10.72 -11.27
N ALA A 608 -7.80 -11.75 -11.20
CA ALA A 608 -8.20 -13.15 -11.36
C ALA A 608 -9.25 -13.58 -10.33
N LYS A 609 -9.10 -13.14 -9.06
CA LYS A 609 -10.06 -13.43 -7.99
C LYS A 609 -11.39 -12.70 -8.17
N LEU A 610 -11.36 -11.42 -8.54
CA LEU A 610 -12.57 -10.67 -8.84
C LEU A 610 -13.29 -11.22 -10.09
N LEU A 611 -12.53 -11.68 -11.09
CA LEU A 611 -13.07 -12.33 -12.28
C LEU A 611 -13.75 -13.66 -11.91
N GLN A 612 -13.13 -14.48 -11.06
CA GLN A 612 -13.74 -15.71 -10.54
C GLN A 612 -15.09 -15.43 -9.87
N ILE A 613 -15.20 -14.37 -9.07
CA ILE A 613 -16.47 -13.97 -8.44
C ILE A 613 -17.52 -13.61 -9.51
N ASN A 614 -17.15 -12.81 -10.51
CA ASN A 614 -18.06 -12.41 -11.58
C ASN A 614 -18.52 -13.59 -12.46
N LEU A 615 -17.62 -14.55 -12.73
CA LEU A 615 -17.98 -15.78 -13.43
C LEU A 615 -18.96 -16.64 -12.61
N ARG A 616 -18.75 -16.72 -11.28
CA ARG A 616 -19.67 -17.42 -10.37
C ARG A 616 -21.06 -16.80 -10.37
N VAL A 617 -21.15 -15.47 -10.39
CA VAL A 617 -22.43 -14.75 -10.53
C VAL A 617 -23.16 -15.13 -11.82
N LEU A 618 -22.43 -15.46 -12.89
CA LEU A 618 -22.99 -15.94 -14.16
C LEU A 618 -23.23 -17.47 -14.20
N GLY A 619 -23.02 -18.18 -13.08
CA GLY A 619 -23.22 -19.63 -12.98
C GLY A 619 -22.07 -20.49 -13.49
N TYR A 620 -20.85 -19.94 -13.56
CA TYR A 620 -19.62 -20.63 -13.94
C TYR A 620 -18.63 -20.66 -12.79
N GLU A 621 -18.06 -21.82 -12.50
CA GLU A 621 -16.92 -21.91 -11.58
C GLU A 621 -15.61 -21.58 -12.29
N SER A 622 -14.54 -21.36 -11.52
CA SER A 622 -13.21 -21.17 -12.11
C SER A 622 -12.12 -21.75 -11.24
N LEU A 623 -11.18 -22.44 -11.88
CA LEU A 623 -9.94 -22.91 -11.30
C LEU A 623 -8.84 -21.88 -11.60
N VAL A 624 -8.37 -21.16 -10.57
CA VAL A 624 -7.30 -20.16 -10.72
C VAL A 624 -5.97 -20.81 -10.37
N ILE A 625 -5.00 -20.72 -11.28
CA ILE A 625 -3.66 -21.31 -11.16
C ILE A 625 -2.61 -20.23 -11.42
N GLU A 626 -1.68 -20.07 -10.48
CA GLU A 626 -0.53 -19.19 -10.63
C GLU A 626 0.49 -19.83 -11.58
N MET A 627 0.92 -19.12 -12.62
CA MET A 627 1.94 -19.61 -13.56
C MET A 627 3.30 -19.80 -12.85
N ASP A 628 3.56 -19.03 -11.81
CA ASP A 628 4.77 -19.14 -10.99
C ASP A 628 4.95 -20.56 -10.39
N ASP A 629 3.85 -21.30 -10.16
CA ASP A 629 3.90 -22.69 -9.69
C ASP A 629 4.44 -23.69 -10.73
N TYR A 630 4.59 -23.24 -11.98
CA TYR A 630 5.14 -24.02 -13.10
C TYR A 630 6.55 -23.57 -13.49
N ALA A 631 7.26 -22.81 -12.65
CA ALA A 631 8.67 -22.53 -12.87
C ALA A 631 9.50 -23.83 -12.95
N GLN A 632 10.56 -23.82 -13.76
CA GLN A 632 11.55 -24.89 -13.80
C GLN A 632 12.34 -24.94 -12.50
N ASN A 633 12.96 -26.10 -12.23
CA ASN A 633 13.83 -26.20 -11.07
C ASN A 633 14.97 -25.18 -11.22
N ARG A 634 15.45 -24.68 -10.07
CA ARG A 634 16.48 -23.65 -10.00
C ARG A 634 17.67 -24.03 -10.88
N GLU A 635 18.12 -25.28 -10.85
CA GLU A 635 19.25 -25.79 -11.64
C GLU A 635 19.06 -25.73 -13.16
N GLU A 636 17.82 -25.83 -13.62
CA GLU A 636 17.42 -25.84 -15.02
C GLU A 636 17.09 -24.42 -15.54
N THR A 637 17.01 -23.44 -14.64
CA THR A 637 16.76 -22.04 -14.99
C THR A 637 17.87 -21.50 -15.90
N PRO A 638 17.54 -20.91 -17.06
CA PRO A 638 18.52 -20.40 -18.00
C PRO A 638 19.34 -19.25 -17.40
N PHE A 639 20.53 -19.03 -17.97
CA PHE A 639 21.34 -17.86 -17.65
C PHE A 639 21.08 -16.75 -18.68
N GLY A 640 20.98 -15.52 -18.19
CA GLY A 640 20.87 -14.31 -19.00
C GLY A 640 22.23 -13.82 -19.50
N GLU A 641 22.19 -12.74 -20.28
CA GLU A 641 23.37 -12.07 -20.86
C GLU A 641 24.36 -11.52 -19.82
N ASP A 642 23.91 -11.32 -18.58
CA ASP A 642 24.72 -10.88 -17.45
C ASP A 642 25.40 -12.04 -16.69
N GLY A 643 25.21 -13.28 -17.16
CA GLY A 643 25.73 -14.49 -16.51
C GLY A 643 24.97 -14.88 -15.24
N LEU A 644 23.88 -14.19 -14.90
CA LEU A 644 22.98 -14.53 -13.79
C LEU A 644 21.79 -15.35 -14.29
N ARG A 645 21.04 -15.99 -13.39
CA ARG A 645 19.84 -16.74 -13.77
C ARG A 645 18.71 -15.81 -14.17
N ASP A 646 18.16 -16.05 -15.37
CA ASP A 646 17.01 -15.33 -15.90
C ASP A 646 15.72 -16.08 -15.56
N TYR A 647 15.14 -15.76 -14.40
CA TYR A 647 13.89 -16.34 -13.92
C TYR A 647 12.66 -15.84 -14.69
N GLU A 648 12.79 -14.79 -15.50
CA GLU A 648 11.68 -14.17 -16.23
C GLU A 648 11.62 -14.68 -17.68
N ALA A 649 12.60 -15.47 -18.13
CA ALA A 649 12.58 -16.05 -19.48
C ALA A 649 11.46 -17.09 -19.63
N ILE A 650 10.83 -17.15 -20.80
CA ILE A 650 9.82 -18.19 -21.09
C ILE A 650 10.37 -19.61 -20.93
N THR A 651 11.67 -19.80 -21.16
CA THR A 651 12.36 -21.07 -20.96
C THR A 651 12.58 -21.41 -19.49
N ALA A 652 12.49 -20.45 -18.56
CA ALA A 652 12.43 -20.70 -17.12
C ALA A 652 11.07 -21.22 -16.66
N PHE A 653 10.04 -21.14 -17.52
CA PHE A 653 8.73 -21.73 -17.29
C PHE A 653 8.70 -23.16 -17.85
N ASN A 654 8.17 -24.11 -17.10
CA ASN A 654 8.06 -25.50 -17.51
C ASN A 654 6.85 -25.70 -18.45
N LEU A 655 7.00 -25.24 -19.69
CA LEU A 655 5.97 -25.34 -20.75
C LEU A 655 5.51 -26.78 -20.98
N LYS A 656 6.41 -27.76 -20.82
CA LYS A 656 6.09 -29.18 -21.01
C LYS A 656 5.09 -29.67 -19.97
N VAL A 657 5.42 -29.53 -18.68
CA VAL A 657 4.52 -29.94 -17.59
C VAL A 657 3.23 -29.14 -17.67
N PHE A 658 3.31 -27.83 -17.88
CA PHE A 658 2.13 -26.98 -18.03
C PHE A 658 1.20 -27.46 -19.16
N GLY A 659 1.73 -27.69 -20.37
CA GLY A 659 0.95 -28.16 -21.51
C GLY A 659 0.29 -29.51 -21.27
N GLU A 660 1.02 -30.45 -20.66
CA GLU A 660 0.47 -31.75 -20.26
C GLU A 660 -0.70 -31.59 -19.26
N ARG A 661 -0.57 -30.69 -18.27
CA ARG A 661 -1.63 -30.41 -17.29
C ARG A 661 -2.86 -29.76 -17.92
N VAL A 662 -2.66 -28.75 -18.78
CA VAL A 662 -3.76 -28.08 -19.49
C VAL A 662 -4.53 -29.07 -20.36
N LYS A 663 -3.82 -29.94 -21.10
CA LYS A 663 -4.46 -30.96 -21.94
C LYS A 663 -5.31 -31.92 -21.11
N LYS A 664 -4.79 -32.41 -19.98
CA LYS A 664 -5.53 -33.27 -19.05
C LYS A 664 -6.79 -32.58 -18.50
N LEU A 665 -6.65 -31.34 -18.05
CA LEU A 665 -7.78 -30.54 -17.56
C LEU A 665 -8.87 -30.37 -18.63
N LEU A 666 -8.50 -30.07 -19.87
CA LEU A 666 -9.43 -29.93 -20.99
C LEU A 666 -10.14 -31.24 -21.36
N ASN A 667 -9.46 -32.38 -21.21
CA ASN A 667 -10.05 -33.71 -21.37
C ASN A 667 -10.96 -34.13 -20.21
N GLY A 668 -11.09 -33.30 -19.16
CA GLY A 668 -11.83 -33.65 -17.95
C GLY A 668 -11.12 -34.70 -17.10
N GLU A 669 -9.80 -34.78 -17.16
CA GLU A 669 -8.98 -35.61 -16.28
C GLU A 669 -8.58 -34.84 -15.01
N GLU A 670 -8.33 -35.56 -13.92
CA GLU A 670 -7.81 -34.98 -12.69
C GLU A 670 -6.29 -34.83 -12.73
N ILE A 671 -5.79 -33.69 -12.24
CA ILE A 671 -4.36 -33.43 -12.06
C ILE A 671 -4.05 -33.13 -10.59
N PRO A 672 -2.87 -33.46 -10.08
CA PRO A 672 -2.41 -32.92 -8.81
C PRO A 672 -2.13 -31.43 -8.95
N ARG A 673 -2.40 -30.66 -7.90
CA ARG A 673 -1.97 -29.27 -7.80
C ARG A 673 -0.45 -29.24 -7.75
N ARG A 674 0.14 -28.33 -8.51
CA ARG A 674 1.58 -28.07 -8.48
C ARG A 674 1.88 -26.85 -7.61
N LYS A 675 3.00 -26.84 -6.90
CA LYS A 675 3.52 -25.66 -6.19
C LYS A 675 5.02 -25.51 -6.46
N PHE A 676 5.47 -24.29 -6.69
CA PHE A 676 6.89 -23.98 -6.73
C PHE A 676 7.34 -23.37 -5.39
N ASP A 677 8.35 -23.97 -4.78
CA ASP A 677 8.96 -23.43 -3.56
C ASP A 677 10.19 -22.58 -3.93
N PHE A 678 10.03 -21.26 -3.86
CA PHE A 678 11.10 -20.31 -4.16
C PHE A 678 12.33 -20.41 -3.24
N LYS A 679 12.18 -20.95 -2.02
CA LYS A 679 13.31 -21.13 -1.09
C LYS A 679 14.19 -22.28 -1.53
N THR A 680 13.60 -23.45 -1.74
CA THR A 680 14.33 -24.65 -2.19
C THR A 680 14.70 -24.53 -3.67
N GLY A 681 13.89 -23.85 -4.47
CA GLY A 681 14.03 -23.72 -5.91
C GLY A 681 13.48 -24.92 -6.68
N PHE A 682 12.53 -25.67 -6.11
CA PHE A 682 11.98 -26.87 -6.73
C PHE A 682 10.46 -26.79 -6.87
N GLY A 683 9.95 -27.31 -7.98
CA GLY A 683 8.52 -27.48 -8.22
C GLY A 683 8.07 -28.91 -7.93
N SER A 684 7.06 -29.08 -7.08
CA SER A 684 6.52 -30.39 -6.70
C SER A 684 5.00 -30.46 -6.85
N ASP A 685 4.51 -31.69 -7.07
CA ASP A 685 3.09 -31.98 -7.12
C ASP A 685 2.59 -32.35 -5.71
N ILE A 686 1.48 -31.76 -5.31
CA ILE A 686 0.80 -32.03 -4.04
C ILE A 686 -0.29 -33.07 -4.34
N GLU A 687 0.08 -34.34 -4.27
CA GLU A 687 -0.79 -35.47 -4.69
C GLU A 687 -2.13 -35.55 -3.93
N THR A 688 -2.18 -35.00 -2.71
CA THR A 688 -3.39 -34.92 -1.88
C THR A 688 -4.36 -33.82 -2.32
N GLU A 689 -3.93 -32.87 -3.16
CA GLU A 689 -4.74 -31.77 -3.66
C GLU A 689 -4.98 -31.99 -5.17
N ARG A 690 -6.10 -32.62 -5.53
CA ARG A 690 -6.48 -32.86 -6.93
C ARG A 690 -7.37 -31.76 -7.48
N GLN A 691 -7.20 -31.46 -8.76
CA GLN A 691 -7.91 -30.42 -9.49
C GLN A 691 -8.46 -30.97 -10.80
N LYS A 692 -9.68 -30.56 -11.15
CA LYS A 692 -10.40 -30.98 -12.36
C LYS A 692 -11.22 -29.80 -12.90
N LEU A 693 -11.43 -29.74 -14.20
CA LEU A 693 -12.45 -28.86 -14.77
C LEU A 693 -13.80 -29.58 -14.81
N GLY A 694 -14.81 -29.03 -14.12
CA GLY A 694 -16.21 -29.44 -14.27
C GLY A 694 -16.83 -28.88 -15.55
N ASP A 695 -18.08 -29.25 -15.85
CA ASP A 695 -18.74 -28.91 -17.14
C ASP A 695 -18.85 -27.40 -17.39
N LYS A 696 -19.06 -26.61 -16.33
CA LYS A 696 -19.14 -25.14 -16.37
C LYS A 696 -18.01 -24.48 -15.58
N THR A 697 -16.78 -24.94 -15.80
CA THR A 697 -15.59 -24.43 -15.12
C THR A 697 -14.58 -23.87 -16.11
N PHE A 698 -14.15 -22.62 -15.89
CA PHE A 698 -13.00 -22.02 -16.57
C PHE A 698 -11.68 -22.42 -15.89
N ALA A 699 -10.60 -22.54 -16.66
CA ALA A 699 -9.25 -22.52 -16.11
C ALA A 699 -8.65 -21.12 -16.32
N ILE A 700 -8.23 -20.46 -15.24
CA ILE A 700 -7.63 -19.13 -15.27
C ILE A 700 -6.16 -19.27 -14.86
N PHE A 701 -5.26 -18.91 -15.75
CA PHE A 701 -3.82 -18.90 -15.49
C PHE A 701 -3.30 -17.48 -15.42
N GLU A 702 -2.66 -17.09 -14.33
CA GLU A 702 -2.13 -15.73 -14.16
C GLU A 702 -0.60 -15.73 -14.00
N GLY A 703 0.08 -14.83 -14.71
CA GLY A 703 1.53 -14.70 -14.67
C GLY A 703 2.08 -13.71 -15.69
N ILE A 704 3.40 -13.59 -15.80
CA ILE A 704 4.01 -12.67 -16.77
C ILE A 704 3.92 -13.17 -18.23
N HIS A 705 3.76 -14.48 -18.44
CA HIS A 705 3.79 -15.10 -19.77
C HIS A 705 2.43 -15.33 -20.41
N GLY A 706 1.33 -14.86 -19.80
CA GLY A 706 -0.03 -15.12 -20.30
C GLY A 706 -0.36 -14.59 -21.70
N LEU A 707 0.50 -13.73 -22.27
CA LEU A 707 0.39 -13.24 -23.65
C LEU A 707 1.44 -13.85 -24.60
N ASN A 708 2.39 -14.63 -24.08
CA ASN A 708 3.52 -15.13 -24.85
C ASN A 708 3.05 -16.16 -25.92
N PRO A 709 3.41 -15.98 -27.20
CA PRO A 709 2.95 -16.86 -28.28
C PRO A 709 3.34 -18.33 -28.08
N GLU A 710 4.49 -18.64 -27.47
CA GLU A 710 4.88 -20.02 -27.18
C GLU A 710 3.91 -20.70 -26.21
N LEU A 711 3.53 -19.99 -25.13
CA LEU A 711 2.54 -20.48 -24.16
C LEU A 711 1.16 -20.63 -24.81
N LEU A 712 0.73 -19.66 -25.62
CA LEU A 712 -0.56 -19.72 -26.32
C LEU A 712 -0.61 -20.87 -27.32
N ASN A 713 0.50 -21.18 -28.00
CA ASN A 713 0.60 -22.32 -28.92
C ASN A 713 0.52 -23.67 -28.17
N VAL A 714 1.14 -23.77 -26.99
CA VAL A 714 1.07 -24.97 -26.15
C VAL A 714 -0.37 -25.25 -25.68
N ILE A 715 -1.15 -24.20 -25.38
CA ILE A 715 -2.57 -24.33 -25.00
C ILE A 715 -3.45 -24.62 -26.21
N GLY A 716 -3.15 -23.99 -27.36
CA GLY A 716 -4.01 -23.92 -28.54
C GLY A 716 -4.77 -22.58 -28.56
N GLN A 717 -4.45 -21.73 -29.54
CA GLN A 717 -4.96 -20.35 -29.61
C GLN A 717 -6.49 -20.24 -29.68
N ASP A 718 -7.15 -21.25 -30.27
CA ASP A 718 -8.61 -21.30 -30.38
C ASP A 718 -9.31 -21.64 -29.06
N LEU A 719 -8.58 -22.15 -28.08
CA LEU A 719 -9.11 -22.61 -26.78
C LEU A 719 -8.90 -21.59 -25.65
N VAL A 720 -8.15 -20.52 -25.92
CA VAL A 720 -7.69 -19.55 -24.91
C VAL A 720 -8.15 -18.12 -25.21
N THR A 721 -8.51 -17.40 -24.15
CA THR A 721 -8.73 -15.94 -24.17
C THR A 721 -7.62 -15.25 -23.36
N PRO A 722 -6.65 -14.60 -24.02
CA PRO A 722 -5.62 -13.84 -23.33
C PRO A 722 -6.14 -12.46 -22.90
N ILE A 723 -5.91 -12.10 -21.64
CA ILE A 723 -6.32 -10.84 -21.02
C ILE A 723 -5.08 -10.08 -20.54
N TYR A 724 -4.98 -8.82 -20.94
CA TYR A 724 -3.94 -7.91 -20.46
C TYR A 724 -4.44 -7.05 -19.30
N VAL A 725 -3.68 -7.00 -18.21
CA VAL A 725 -3.99 -6.20 -17.03
C VAL A 725 -2.85 -5.20 -16.78
N ALA A 726 -3.17 -3.92 -16.69
CA ALA A 726 -2.18 -2.88 -16.38
C ALA A 726 -2.81 -1.67 -15.66
N PRO A 727 -2.08 -1.01 -14.76
CA PRO A 727 -2.56 0.18 -14.06
C PRO A 727 -2.19 1.45 -14.81
N LEU A 728 -2.96 1.78 -15.85
CA LEU A 728 -2.77 3.00 -16.62
C LEU A 728 -3.43 4.17 -15.86
N THR A 729 -2.62 5.01 -15.20
CA THR A 729 -3.10 6.08 -14.32
C THR A 729 -3.70 7.27 -15.08
N PRO A 730 -4.97 7.69 -14.81
CA PRO A 730 -5.67 8.80 -15.51
C PRO A 730 -5.17 10.17 -15.18
N LEU A 731 -4.36 10.24 -14.15
CA LEU A 731 -4.03 11.48 -13.54
C LEU A 731 -2.72 11.98 -14.12
N SER A 732 -2.79 13.12 -14.80
CA SER A 732 -1.60 13.92 -15.11
C SER A 732 -1.28 14.84 -13.94
N ILE A 733 -0.03 15.27 -13.83
CA ILE A 733 0.36 16.28 -12.84
C ILE A 733 -0.25 17.62 -13.26
N ASP A 734 -0.03 18.01 -14.51
CA ASP A 734 -0.63 19.16 -15.20
C ASP A 734 -0.72 18.87 -16.72
N ALA A 735 -1.01 19.87 -17.56
CA ALA A 735 -1.06 19.71 -19.02
C ALA A 735 0.27 19.26 -19.68
N THR A 736 1.43 19.69 -19.17
CA THR A 736 2.76 19.41 -19.73
C THR A 736 3.61 18.46 -18.86
N HIS A 737 3.02 17.87 -17.81
CA HIS A 737 3.65 16.87 -16.95
C HIS A 737 2.67 15.75 -16.64
N ARG A 738 3.00 14.53 -17.04
CA ARG A 738 2.22 13.33 -16.74
C ARG A 738 2.70 12.68 -15.44
N PHE A 739 1.83 11.91 -14.79
CA PHE A 739 2.29 10.97 -13.76
C PHE A 739 2.76 9.67 -14.43
N PRO A 740 4.04 9.24 -14.27
CA PRO A 740 4.50 8.06 -14.98
C PRO A 740 3.84 6.77 -14.47
N THR A 741 3.22 5.99 -15.37
CA THR A 741 2.65 4.67 -15.08
C THR A 741 3.68 3.73 -14.44
N THR A 742 4.94 3.82 -14.85
CA THR A 742 6.03 3.05 -14.26
C THR A 742 6.24 3.39 -12.78
N ASP A 743 6.00 4.64 -12.40
CA ASP A 743 6.24 5.10 -11.04
C ASP A 743 5.07 4.75 -10.13
N LEU A 744 3.82 4.80 -10.62
CA LEU A 744 2.68 4.22 -9.90
C LEU A 744 2.94 2.76 -9.54
N ARG A 745 3.45 1.99 -10.51
CA ARG A 745 3.76 0.57 -10.30
C ARG A 745 4.92 0.35 -9.34
N LEU A 746 5.94 1.19 -9.38
CA LEU A 746 7.03 1.18 -8.42
C LEU A 746 6.54 1.51 -7.01
N ILE A 747 5.69 2.53 -6.85
CA ILE A 747 5.08 2.90 -5.56
C ILE A 747 4.26 1.72 -5.00
N ARG A 748 3.38 1.13 -5.81
CA ARG A 748 2.62 -0.08 -5.43
C ARG A 748 3.55 -1.22 -5.01
N ARG A 749 4.67 -1.41 -5.74
CA ARG A 749 5.66 -2.45 -5.42
C ARG A 749 6.39 -2.16 -4.11
N ILE A 750 6.82 -0.94 -3.86
CA ILE A 750 7.49 -0.52 -2.62
C ILE A 750 6.60 -0.82 -1.42
N ILE A 751 5.34 -0.40 -1.47
CA ILE A 751 4.39 -0.59 -0.35
C ILE A 751 4.15 -2.08 -0.10
N ARG A 752 3.86 -2.85 -1.16
CA ARG A 752 3.61 -4.30 -1.06
C ARG A 752 4.84 -5.08 -0.58
N ASP A 753 6.00 -4.84 -1.19
CA ASP A 753 7.22 -5.60 -0.88
C ASP A 753 7.69 -5.28 0.55
N HIS A 754 7.50 -4.05 1.03
CA HIS A 754 7.70 -3.73 2.44
C HIS A 754 6.72 -4.47 3.35
N LYS A 755 5.42 -4.36 3.07
CA LYS A 755 4.36 -4.91 3.92
C LYS A 755 4.35 -6.44 3.99
N TYR A 756 4.55 -7.12 2.87
CA TYR A 756 4.35 -8.57 2.76
C TYR A 756 5.64 -9.36 2.58
N ARG A 757 6.76 -8.71 2.23
CA ARG A 757 8.03 -9.39 1.94
C ARG A 757 9.20 -8.91 2.78
N GLY A 758 8.98 -7.96 3.69
CA GLY A 758 10.03 -7.39 4.55
C GLY A 758 11.18 -6.74 3.76
N THR A 759 10.92 -6.31 2.51
CA THR A 759 11.93 -5.72 1.62
C THR A 759 11.89 -4.20 1.75
N SER A 760 13.03 -3.53 1.93
CA SER A 760 13.07 -2.07 2.04
C SER A 760 12.73 -1.38 0.71
N ALA A 761 12.32 -0.11 0.77
CA ALA A 761 12.09 0.68 -0.44
C ALA A 761 13.37 0.80 -1.28
N ARG A 762 14.54 0.95 -0.65
CA ARG A 762 15.85 1.01 -1.32
C ARG A 762 16.17 -0.28 -2.08
N GLN A 763 15.95 -1.44 -1.45
CA GLN A 763 16.12 -2.74 -2.10
C GLN A 763 15.17 -2.92 -3.30
N THR A 764 13.94 -2.43 -3.18
CA THR A 764 12.96 -2.47 -4.28
C THR A 764 13.38 -1.59 -5.44
N ILE A 765 13.78 -0.34 -5.17
CA ILE A 765 14.28 0.62 -6.18
C ILE A 765 15.51 0.04 -6.89
N ARG A 766 16.45 -0.55 -6.15
CA ARG A 766 17.65 -1.18 -6.71
C ARG A 766 17.33 -2.25 -7.76
N ARG A 767 16.29 -3.05 -7.52
CA ARG A 767 15.88 -4.14 -8.42
C ARG A 767 15.01 -3.67 -9.59
N TRP A 768 14.50 -2.44 -9.56
CA TRP A 768 13.46 -1.98 -10.48
C TRP A 768 13.90 -2.02 -11.96
N THR A 769 15.16 -1.68 -12.26
CA THR A 769 15.67 -1.73 -13.64
C THR A 769 15.62 -3.14 -14.22
N SER A 770 15.99 -4.17 -13.43
CA SER A 770 15.93 -5.57 -13.86
C SER A 770 14.48 -6.01 -14.11
N VAL A 771 13.56 -5.64 -13.23
CA VAL A 771 12.12 -5.89 -13.40
C VAL A 771 11.61 -5.27 -14.71
N ARG A 772 11.98 -4.01 -14.98
CA ARG A 772 11.61 -3.32 -16.22
C ARG A 772 12.13 -4.02 -17.46
N LEU A 773 13.39 -4.48 -17.45
CA LEU A 773 13.97 -5.25 -18.56
C LEU A 773 13.22 -6.57 -18.80
N GLY A 774 12.83 -7.28 -17.73
CA GLY A 774 12.00 -8.49 -17.84
C GLY A 774 10.66 -8.21 -18.53
N GLU A 775 10.04 -7.06 -18.23
CA GLU A 775 8.76 -6.65 -18.84
C GLU A 775 8.90 -6.28 -20.32
N GLU A 776 9.96 -5.57 -20.69
CA GLU A 776 10.30 -5.23 -22.08
C GLU A 776 10.57 -6.48 -22.93
N ARG A 777 11.05 -7.57 -22.33
CA ARG A 777 11.31 -8.83 -23.03
C ARG A 777 10.09 -9.74 -23.12
N ASN A 778 9.31 -9.82 -22.04
CA ASN A 778 8.33 -10.91 -21.87
C ASN A 778 6.86 -10.48 -21.92
N ILE A 779 6.56 -9.17 -21.86
CA ILE A 779 5.17 -8.68 -21.74
C ILE A 779 4.83 -7.70 -22.85
N PHE A 780 5.53 -6.58 -22.95
CA PHE A 780 5.19 -5.51 -23.92
C PHE A 780 5.25 -5.97 -25.39
N PRO A 781 6.21 -6.80 -25.83
CA PRO A 781 6.23 -7.31 -27.20
C PRO A 781 4.99 -8.10 -27.60
N TYR A 782 4.25 -8.64 -26.62
CA TYR A 782 3.13 -9.55 -26.84
C TYR A 782 1.77 -8.95 -26.50
N GLN A 783 1.69 -7.64 -26.19
CA GLN A 783 0.42 -6.98 -25.85
C GLN A 783 -0.65 -7.09 -26.96
N ALA A 784 -0.23 -7.15 -28.22
CA ALA A 784 -1.13 -7.33 -29.35
C ALA A 784 -1.86 -8.69 -29.35
N ASN A 785 -1.38 -9.68 -28.58
CA ASN A 785 -2.03 -10.98 -28.45
C ASN A 785 -3.23 -10.94 -27.48
N ALA A 786 -3.42 -9.85 -26.72
CA ALA A 786 -4.53 -9.70 -25.80
C ALA A 786 -5.85 -9.53 -26.56
N GLN A 787 -6.85 -10.34 -26.23
CA GLN A 787 -8.21 -10.21 -26.76
C GLN A 787 -9.09 -9.29 -25.91
N MET A 788 -8.70 -9.09 -24.64
CA MET A 788 -9.36 -8.20 -23.70
C MET A 788 -8.34 -7.51 -22.82
N CYS A 789 -8.71 -6.35 -22.28
CA CYS A 789 -7.85 -5.58 -21.39
C CYS A 789 -8.63 -5.10 -20.16
N PHE A 790 -7.92 -4.93 -19.04
CA PHE A 790 -8.43 -4.34 -17.81
C PHE A 790 -7.45 -3.30 -17.26
N ASN A 791 -7.93 -2.06 -17.09
CA ASN A 791 -7.16 -1.03 -16.39
C ASN A 791 -7.36 -1.17 -14.88
N SER A 792 -6.30 -1.56 -14.16
CA SER A 792 -6.37 -1.77 -12.72
C SER A 792 -6.08 -0.51 -11.89
N SER A 793 -5.91 0.65 -12.53
CA SER A 793 -5.70 1.92 -11.82
C SER A 793 -7.03 2.57 -11.42
N LEU A 794 -7.02 3.27 -10.29
CA LEU A 794 -8.13 4.08 -9.78
C LEU A 794 -7.62 5.51 -9.55
N VAL A 795 -8.37 6.53 -9.97
CA VAL A 795 -7.94 7.94 -9.89
C VAL A 795 -7.52 8.34 -8.47
N TYR A 796 -8.27 7.89 -7.46
CA TYR A 796 -8.04 8.25 -6.06
C TYR A 796 -6.93 7.42 -5.40
N GLU A 797 -6.30 6.46 -6.11
CA GLU A 797 -5.35 5.55 -5.47
C GLU A 797 -4.06 6.23 -5.03
N LEU A 798 -3.54 7.21 -5.81
CA LEU A 798 -2.28 7.87 -5.50
C LEU A 798 -2.33 8.64 -4.17
N PRO A 799 -3.39 9.41 -3.87
CA PRO A 799 -3.66 9.93 -2.53
C PRO A 799 -3.61 8.88 -1.40
N VAL A 800 -4.19 7.71 -1.61
CA VAL A 800 -4.19 6.61 -0.61
C VAL A 800 -2.78 6.02 -0.46
N LEU A 801 -2.12 5.72 -1.57
CA LEU A 801 -0.76 5.20 -1.60
C LEU A 801 0.23 6.20 -1.01
N SER A 802 -0.05 7.51 -1.07
CA SER A 802 0.82 8.54 -0.49
C SER A 802 0.96 8.42 1.03
N VAL A 803 -0.09 7.98 1.73
CA VAL A 803 -0.07 7.78 3.19
C VAL A 803 0.98 6.73 3.59
N HIS A 804 1.07 5.65 2.82
CA HIS A 804 2.01 4.55 3.09
C HIS A 804 3.38 4.82 2.47
N GLY A 805 3.40 5.25 1.20
CA GLY A 805 4.61 5.40 0.41
C GLY A 805 5.52 6.51 0.89
N ARG A 806 4.99 7.64 1.40
CA ARG A 806 5.82 8.76 1.88
C ARG A 806 6.73 8.36 3.02
N ALA A 807 6.22 7.63 4.02
CA ALA A 807 7.04 7.17 5.14
C ALA A 807 8.20 6.28 4.66
N LEU A 808 7.90 5.29 3.80
CA LEU A 808 8.89 4.36 3.26
C LEU A 808 9.94 5.05 2.39
N LEU A 809 9.53 6.04 1.60
CA LEU A 809 10.43 6.78 0.71
C LEU A 809 11.26 7.82 1.47
N SER A 810 10.72 8.43 2.52
CA SER A 810 11.46 9.31 3.43
C SER A 810 12.65 8.59 4.05
N GLU A 811 12.44 7.40 4.62
CA GLU A 811 13.52 6.55 5.13
C GLU A 811 14.53 6.20 4.03
N ALA A 812 14.04 5.89 2.82
CA ALA A 812 14.88 5.55 1.68
C ALA A 812 15.71 6.73 1.12
N THR A 813 15.48 7.96 1.56
CA THR A 813 16.29 9.12 1.14
C THR A 813 17.70 9.14 1.76
N ILE A 814 17.94 8.29 2.75
CA ILE A 814 19.24 8.10 3.40
C ILE A 814 19.73 6.67 3.09
N PRO A 815 21.03 6.46 2.78
CA PRO A 815 21.59 5.13 2.64
C PRO A 815 21.45 4.27 3.91
N ASP A 816 21.25 2.97 3.76
CA ASP A 816 21.24 2.03 4.89
C ASP A 816 22.66 1.91 5.49
N GLU A 817 22.80 1.50 6.76
CA GLU A 817 24.11 1.34 7.42
C GLU A 817 25.10 0.42 6.67
N SER A 818 24.57 -0.55 5.92
CA SER A 818 25.36 -1.48 5.10
C SER A 818 25.76 -0.94 3.73
N GLU A 819 25.30 0.25 3.33
CA GLU A 819 25.55 0.84 2.02
C GLU A 819 26.62 1.95 2.10
N ASP A 820 27.55 1.96 1.15
CA ASP A 820 28.46 3.08 0.97
C ASP A 820 27.71 4.25 0.30
N ALA A 821 27.57 5.37 1.01
CA ALA A 821 26.93 6.59 0.52
C ALA A 821 27.62 7.20 -0.72
N ASN A 822 28.90 6.89 -0.95
CA ASN A 822 29.67 7.38 -2.08
C ASN A 822 29.58 6.49 -3.32
N ASP A 823 29.04 5.27 -3.20
CA ASP A 823 28.82 4.38 -4.33
C ASP A 823 27.77 4.94 -5.30
N GLU A 824 28.01 4.81 -6.60
CA GLU A 824 27.16 5.38 -7.65
C GLU A 824 25.76 4.75 -7.68
N ILE A 825 25.64 3.45 -7.37
CA ILE A 825 24.33 2.78 -7.30
C ILE A 825 23.57 3.31 -6.09
N THR A 826 24.22 3.44 -4.92
CA THR A 826 23.62 4.02 -3.71
C THR A 826 23.11 5.44 -3.97
N LYS A 827 23.92 6.30 -4.62
CA LYS A 827 23.51 7.66 -5.01
C LYS A 827 22.32 7.65 -5.96
N MET A 828 22.31 6.77 -6.95
CA MET A 828 21.20 6.64 -7.90
C MET A 828 19.90 6.23 -7.18
N ILE A 829 19.96 5.25 -6.27
CA ILE A 829 18.81 4.82 -5.47
C ILE A 829 18.28 5.99 -4.63
N THR A 830 19.17 6.72 -3.96
CA THR A 830 18.80 7.89 -3.14
C THR A 830 18.14 8.98 -3.98
N LYS A 831 18.67 9.29 -5.17
CA LYS A 831 18.07 10.26 -6.10
C LYS A 831 16.67 9.81 -6.53
N GLU A 832 16.51 8.53 -6.86
CA GLU A 832 15.21 7.98 -7.28
C GLU A 832 14.20 7.97 -6.12
N ALA A 833 14.62 7.65 -4.89
CA ALA A 833 13.76 7.72 -3.71
C ALA A 833 13.25 9.14 -3.45
N LYS A 834 14.14 10.14 -3.51
CA LYS A 834 13.78 11.57 -3.37
C LYS A 834 12.80 12.01 -4.47
N ARG A 835 13.03 11.60 -5.72
CA ARG A 835 12.16 11.92 -6.85
C ARG A 835 10.74 11.37 -6.65
N ILE A 836 10.61 10.09 -6.30
CA ILE A 836 9.30 9.46 -6.07
C ILE A 836 8.61 10.09 -4.84
N LEU A 837 9.37 10.45 -3.81
CA LEU A 837 8.84 11.18 -2.66
C LEU A 837 8.27 12.54 -3.07
N THR A 838 8.97 13.30 -3.91
CA THR A 838 8.49 14.57 -4.47
C THR A 838 7.16 14.38 -5.22
N LEU A 839 7.07 13.35 -6.07
CA LEU A 839 5.82 13.02 -6.77
C LEU A 839 4.68 12.70 -5.78
N LEU A 840 4.95 11.88 -4.76
CA LEU A 840 3.93 11.54 -3.76
C LEU A 840 3.52 12.72 -2.89
N ASN A 841 4.38 13.72 -2.68
CA ASN A 841 4.07 14.92 -1.90
C ASN A 841 3.04 15.84 -2.58
N MET A 842 2.76 15.64 -3.87
CA MET A 842 1.78 16.44 -4.62
C MET A 842 0.33 16.07 -4.31
N PHE A 843 0.07 15.00 -3.56
CA PHE A 843 -1.30 14.54 -3.28
C PHE A 843 -1.79 14.99 -1.90
N TYR A 844 -3.06 15.37 -1.76
CA TYR A 844 -3.68 15.42 -0.44
C TYR A 844 -4.00 13.99 0.02
N PRO A 845 -3.67 13.61 1.26
CA PRO A 845 -3.77 12.21 1.69
C PRO A 845 -5.24 11.78 1.82
N ILE A 846 -5.54 10.53 1.43
CA ILE A 846 -6.80 9.84 1.73
C ILE A 846 -6.47 8.65 2.63
N THR A 847 -7.19 8.50 3.74
CA THR A 847 -6.92 7.42 4.69
C THR A 847 -7.37 6.06 4.14
N SER A 848 -6.86 4.97 4.73
CA SER A 848 -7.15 3.62 4.23
C SER A 848 -8.55 3.12 4.58
N GLU A 849 -9.23 3.78 5.51
CA GLU A 849 -10.61 3.52 5.93
C GLU A 849 -11.60 3.87 4.81
N GLU A 850 -11.28 4.86 3.98
CA GLU A 850 -12.11 5.26 2.84
C GLU A 850 -12.18 4.23 1.73
N VAL A 851 -11.21 3.31 1.67
CA VAL A 851 -11.09 2.34 0.57
C VAL A 851 -12.02 1.15 0.78
N PRO A 852 -12.81 0.70 -0.20
CA PRO A 852 -13.61 -0.52 -0.03
C PRO A 852 -12.75 -1.76 0.20
N HIS A 853 -13.21 -2.70 1.02
CA HIS A 853 -12.46 -3.93 1.35
C HIS A 853 -12.26 -4.89 0.15
N ILE A 854 -13.07 -4.75 -0.90
CA ILE A 854 -12.94 -5.52 -2.15
C ILE A 854 -12.20 -4.77 -3.27
N SER A 855 -11.72 -3.55 -2.99
CA SER A 855 -10.99 -2.73 -3.97
C SER A 855 -9.65 -3.37 -4.36
N CYS A 856 -9.20 -3.17 -5.60
CA CYS A 856 -7.91 -3.69 -6.05
C CYS A 856 -6.72 -3.09 -5.28
N ILE A 857 -6.85 -1.86 -4.75
CA ILE A 857 -5.80 -1.17 -3.99
C ILE A 857 -5.46 -1.93 -2.69
N ARG A 858 -6.42 -2.72 -2.15
CA ARG A 858 -6.25 -3.50 -0.91
C ARG A 858 -5.16 -4.57 -1.01
N GLU A 859 -4.76 -4.97 -2.21
CA GLU A 859 -3.57 -5.82 -2.44
C GLU A 859 -2.29 -5.16 -1.90
N PHE A 860 -2.20 -3.83 -1.97
CA PHE A 860 -1.00 -3.10 -1.58
C PHE A 860 -1.08 -2.60 -0.14
N ILE A 861 -2.21 -2.00 0.24
CA ILE A 861 -2.37 -1.34 1.55
C ILE A 861 -2.94 -2.25 2.64
N GLY A 862 -3.40 -3.47 2.31
CA GLY A 862 -4.04 -4.41 3.23
C GLY A 862 -5.49 -4.08 3.59
N GLY A 863 -6.12 -4.96 4.39
CA GLY A 863 -7.55 -4.87 4.73
C GLY A 863 -8.48 -5.40 3.63
N SER A 864 -7.99 -6.34 2.82
CA SER A 864 -8.77 -6.98 1.75
C SER A 864 -9.70 -8.08 2.27
N ASP A 865 -10.93 -8.14 1.78
CA ASP A 865 -11.83 -9.28 1.99
C ASP A 865 -11.49 -10.48 1.08
N LEU A 866 -10.76 -10.23 -0.01
CA LEU A 866 -10.21 -11.29 -0.85
C LEU A 866 -9.08 -12.01 -0.11
N LYS A 867 -9.13 -13.34 -0.08
CA LYS A 867 -8.09 -14.21 0.49
C LYS A 867 -7.00 -14.43 -0.56
N TYR A 868 -5.76 -14.05 -0.26
CA TYR A 868 -4.62 -14.18 -1.17
C TYR A 868 -3.95 -15.54 -1.10
#